data_AF-A0A545ATE8-F1
#
_entry.id   AF-A0A545ATE8-F1
#
_cell.length_a   1.000
_cell.length_b   1.000
_cell.length_c   1.000
_cell.angle_alpha   90.00
_cell.angle_beta   90.00
_cell.angle_gamma   90.00
#
_symmetry.space_group_name_H-M   'P 1'
#
loop_
_entity.id
_entity.type
_entity.pdbx_description
1 polymer ?
#
loop_
_entity_poly.entity_id
_entity_poly.type
_entity_poly.pdbx_seq_one_letter_code
_entity_poly.pdbx_strand_id
1 'polypeptide(L)'
;MPASEPLDLGVEEEFHVVDLDSRELVPRAPDLLDHLPASSFSPELHRSVVETNTKVHISLERLRDELVALRRQACEVADALGLGIVASGTVPLVDVEELALTPNARFERMLDDYQLLAREQLICGAQVHVGMPDRDVAVAVAQRVSQYLPVLLAISASSPFWMGEDSGYASIRSLLWQRWPTAGASGLVESAEDHDSLVAELIASGTITDPGMIYFDVRPSAHVPTIELRVTDACPAVDDVVLLAGLFRALVRRERDAVAARYPLPRIRGPLQRAAMWRAARSGLEGDLVDLSGFAHPVPAAEAVRGLVDSLRPQLEAAGDWEYVTALTNQALARGSAADRERRAFARRGRLADVVDMLLAETRAGGAVTVGGFGGQEALLAGYTSDGDEVITAEGTVVPAYEPMLQLLERLGAGGLRDREHERDAEQRSHRMTFRVAGETTARLFPFDVIPRIVRADDWEALGKGLIQRVRALDAFLRDVYADREVVNDGIVPGWVVDGAPGLLPLAALIRQPVRAHIAGMDLVHDAAGRWSVLEDNLRVPSGLGYALTNRRLTDHIWPDLPRPAGLQSAETLPGILRSTLEAAAPPRMRGSGPQVVVLSQGPVDSAWFEHQLLAEEMGVPVVRTTDLVVDDRAVYLHRHGTRRRVDVIYLRLDEDTLVHAPAGDGRPLGPPLLSAVGAGAVTLANAPGNGIGDDKAIYAYVPDFIEYYLGEKPLLAHVPTYLCGDPEQRDEVLRRLNELVVKPVDGYGGEGVLIGPRASDEEIDLVRRQIKAAPHRWIAQETMHLSTHPVFDGARLTPRHVDLRAFVFMGEKPVVAPVALTRVAPEGSLVVNSSRGGGAKDTWIL
;
A
#
# COMPACT_ATOMS: atom_id res chain seq x y z
N MET A 1 41.22 -1.79 33.67
CA MET A 1 41.39 -0.33 33.62
C MET A 1 40.33 0.29 34.53
N PRO A 2 40.61 1.34 35.31
CA PRO A 2 39.57 1.95 36.13
C PRO A 2 38.42 2.38 35.21
N ALA A 3 37.18 2.14 35.65
CA ALA A 3 36.00 2.58 34.92
C ALA A 3 36.12 4.10 34.72
N SER A 4 36.21 4.54 33.46
CA SER A 4 36.17 5.96 33.14
C SER A 4 34.85 6.55 33.64
N GLU A 5 34.91 7.75 34.20
CA GLU A 5 33.74 8.47 34.72
C GLU A 5 32.59 8.46 33.69
N PRO A 6 31.34 8.31 34.14
CA PRO A 6 30.17 8.37 33.26
C PRO A 6 30.14 9.72 32.53
N LEU A 7 29.80 9.69 31.25
CA LEU A 7 29.67 10.90 30.44
C LEU A 7 28.28 11.51 30.62
N ASP A 8 28.28 12.80 30.91
CA ASP A 8 27.10 13.65 31.02
C ASP A 8 26.37 13.78 29.68
N LEU A 9 25.04 13.93 29.73
CA LEU A 9 24.13 14.10 28.60
C LEU A 9 23.23 15.33 28.77
N GLY A 10 23.02 16.05 27.68
CA GLY A 10 21.94 17.05 27.54
C GLY A 10 21.26 16.89 26.18
N VAL A 11 19.98 17.21 26.10
CA VAL A 11 19.21 17.18 24.85
C VAL A 11 18.50 18.51 24.65
N GLU A 12 18.55 18.99 23.41
CA GLU A 12 17.77 20.13 22.95
C GLU A 12 16.77 19.64 21.90
N GLU A 13 15.47 19.94 22.08
CA GLU A 13 14.43 19.57 21.11
C GLU A 13 13.74 20.81 20.56
N GLU A 14 13.61 20.89 19.24
CA GLU A 14 12.84 21.92 18.55
C GLU A 14 11.46 21.38 18.15
N PHE A 15 10.43 22.20 18.35
CA PHE A 15 9.05 21.87 18.05
C PHE A 15 8.41 22.92 17.14
N HIS A 16 7.71 22.45 16.12
CA HIS A 16 6.83 23.29 15.31
C HIS A 16 5.53 23.60 16.05
N VAL A 17 5.03 24.83 15.92
CA VAL A 17 3.74 25.27 16.47
C VAL A 17 2.69 25.28 15.37
N VAL A 18 1.61 24.51 15.57
CA VAL A 18 0.51 24.37 14.60
C VAL A 18 -0.82 24.81 15.21
N ASP A 19 -1.74 25.25 14.37
CA ASP A 19 -3.13 25.52 14.76
C ASP A 19 -3.93 24.21 14.87
N LEU A 20 -4.68 24.01 15.96
CA LEU A 20 -5.43 22.77 16.16
C LEU A 20 -6.71 22.67 15.32
N ASP A 21 -7.17 23.74 14.66
CA ASP A 21 -8.31 23.72 13.76
C ASP A 21 -7.85 23.51 12.31
N SER A 22 -6.91 24.32 11.82
CA SER A 22 -6.43 24.24 10.43
C SER A 22 -5.34 23.18 10.20
N ARG A 23 -4.63 22.77 11.25
CA ARG A 23 -3.42 21.91 11.21
C ARG A 23 -2.21 22.56 10.52
N GLU A 24 -2.29 23.86 10.23
CA GLU A 24 -1.20 24.59 9.58
C GLU A 24 -0.17 25.08 10.59
N LEU A 25 1.09 25.19 10.14
CA LEU A 25 2.16 25.84 10.87
C LEU A 25 1.86 27.33 11.07
N VAL A 26 1.95 27.82 12.31
CA VAL A 26 1.62 29.22 12.64
C VAL A 26 2.73 29.94 13.41
N PRO A 27 2.95 31.25 13.18
CA PRO A 27 4.01 32.03 13.83
C PRO A 27 3.65 32.48 15.27
N ARG A 28 3.13 31.56 16.08
CA ARG A 28 2.59 31.83 17.42
C ARG A 28 3.40 31.22 18.58
N ALA A 29 4.65 30.82 18.36
CA ALA A 29 5.56 30.38 19.41
C ALA A 29 5.74 31.40 20.56
N PRO A 30 5.80 32.74 20.33
CA PRO A 30 5.87 33.71 21.42
C PRO A 30 4.71 33.59 22.42
N ASP A 31 3.49 33.29 21.94
CA ASP A 31 2.30 33.15 22.78
C ASP A 31 2.44 31.98 23.77
N LEU A 32 3.10 30.89 23.35
CA LEU A 32 3.42 29.75 24.22
C LEU A 32 4.53 30.12 25.20
N LEU A 33 5.60 30.76 24.71
CA LEU A 33 6.79 31.09 25.50
C LEU A 33 6.48 32.05 26.66
N ASP A 34 5.52 32.95 26.51
CA ASP A 34 5.05 33.85 27.58
C ASP A 34 4.50 33.09 28.81
N HIS A 35 4.12 31.82 28.63
CA HIS A 35 3.55 30.96 29.67
C HIS A 35 4.49 29.81 30.08
N LEU A 36 5.67 29.70 29.44
CA LEU A 36 6.64 28.65 29.69
C LEU A 36 7.88 29.19 30.42
N PRO A 37 8.53 28.38 31.27
CA PRO A 37 9.70 28.83 32.02
C PRO A 37 10.90 29.03 31.09
N ALA A 38 11.40 30.27 31.00
CA ALA A 38 12.57 30.64 30.20
C ALA A 38 13.88 29.90 30.58
N SER A 39 13.90 29.15 31.69
CA SER A 39 15.02 28.28 32.06
C SER A 39 15.11 27.00 31.22
N SER A 40 14.03 26.61 30.56
CA SER A 40 13.90 25.33 29.83
C SER A 40 13.30 25.49 28.44
N PHE A 41 12.75 26.66 28.12
CA PHE A 41 12.12 26.98 26.84
C PHE A 41 12.71 28.27 26.27
N SER A 42 13.05 28.24 24.98
CA SER A 42 13.68 29.36 24.26
C SER A 42 12.95 29.64 22.93
N PRO A 43 12.93 30.91 22.47
CA PRO A 43 12.55 31.23 21.10
C PRO A 43 13.65 30.83 20.11
N GLU A 44 13.26 30.52 18.88
CA GLU A 44 14.19 30.24 17.78
C GLU A 44 13.99 31.16 16.56
N LEU A 45 14.76 30.97 15.48
CA LEU A 45 14.81 31.85 14.29
C LEU A 45 13.41 32.21 13.76
N HIS A 46 12.53 31.21 13.64
CA HIS A 46 11.15 31.39 13.19
C HIS A 46 10.20 31.47 14.38
N ARG A 47 9.20 32.35 14.29
CA ARG A 47 8.14 32.48 15.32
C ARG A 47 7.20 31.27 15.38
N SER A 48 7.43 30.25 14.58
CA SER A 48 6.70 28.99 14.56
C SER A 48 7.45 27.85 15.26
N VAL A 49 8.59 28.13 15.91
CA VAL A 49 9.42 27.12 16.57
C VAL A 49 9.62 27.45 18.05
N VAL A 50 9.48 26.44 18.90
CA VAL A 50 9.82 26.46 20.33
C VAL A 50 10.95 25.47 20.55
N GLU A 51 12.02 25.90 21.22
CA GLU A 51 13.11 25.02 21.63
C GLU A 51 12.96 24.66 23.11
N THR A 52 13.34 23.44 23.46
CA THR A 52 13.43 22.97 24.85
C THR A 52 14.83 22.47 25.17
N ASN A 53 15.25 22.68 26.42
CA ASN A 53 16.58 22.33 26.90
C ASN A 53 16.46 21.49 28.17
N THR A 54 17.00 20.26 28.16
CA THR A 54 17.06 19.43 29.37
C THR A 54 18.14 19.90 30.34
N LYS A 55 18.05 19.45 31.58
CA LYS A 55 19.21 19.49 32.49
C LYS A 55 20.24 18.45 32.05
N VAL A 56 21.40 18.50 32.72
CA VAL A 56 22.45 17.51 32.53
C VAL A 56 22.08 16.21 33.26
N HIS A 57 22.13 15.09 32.54
CA HIS A 57 21.81 13.75 33.03
C HIS A 57 22.95 12.76 32.84
N ILE A 58 22.96 11.72 33.66
CA ILE A 58 23.83 10.55 33.50
C ILE A 58 23.04 9.26 33.21
N SER A 59 21.71 9.27 33.40
CA SER A 59 20.83 8.13 33.16
C SER A 59 19.88 8.47 32.01
N LEU A 60 19.70 7.53 31.08
CA LEU A 60 18.80 7.68 29.94
C LEU A 60 17.33 7.67 30.38
N GLU A 61 16.99 6.96 31.46
CA GLU A 61 15.66 6.93 32.04
C GLU A 61 15.29 8.30 32.62
N ARG A 62 16.20 8.94 33.38
CA ARG A 62 15.95 10.29 33.91
C ARG A 62 15.89 11.36 32.82
N LEU A 63 16.72 11.21 31.79
CA LEU A 63 16.66 12.06 30.59
C LEU A 63 15.28 11.93 29.94
N ARG A 64 14.80 10.70 29.73
CA ARG A 64 13.47 10.44 29.18
C ARG A 64 12.36 11.06 30.01
N ASP A 65 12.40 10.87 31.33
CA ASP A 65 11.39 11.40 32.24
C ASP A 65 11.29 12.94 32.14
N GLU A 66 12.43 13.63 32.02
CA GLU A 66 12.45 15.08 31.83
C GLU A 66 11.95 15.48 30.44
N LEU A 67 12.35 14.80 29.36
CA LEU A 67 11.84 15.07 28.00
C LEU A 67 10.32 14.92 27.94
N VAL A 68 9.76 13.86 28.53
CA VAL A 68 8.30 13.65 28.62
C VAL A 68 7.65 14.77 29.44
N ALA A 69 8.26 15.21 30.54
CA ALA A 69 7.73 16.29 31.35
C ALA A 69 7.73 17.63 30.60
N LEU A 70 8.81 17.97 29.89
CA LEU A 70 8.93 19.18 29.09
C LEU A 70 7.92 19.20 27.94
N ARG A 71 7.81 18.09 27.19
CA ARG A 71 6.80 17.94 26.12
C ARG A 71 5.38 18.08 26.66
N ARG A 72 5.07 17.45 27.79
CA ARG A 72 3.75 17.57 28.43
C ARG A 72 3.45 19.01 28.82
N GLN A 73 4.39 19.69 29.46
CA GLN A 73 4.22 21.09 29.86
C GLN A 73 3.95 22.00 28.65
N ALA A 74 4.71 21.81 27.56
CA ALA A 74 4.49 22.57 26.33
C ALA A 74 3.13 22.25 25.67
N CYS A 75 2.73 20.98 25.63
CA CYS A 75 1.41 20.57 25.12
C CYS A 75 0.26 21.18 25.93
N GLU A 76 0.35 21.16 27.27
CA GLU A 76 -0.67 21.73 28.15
C GLU A 76 -0.87 23.24 27.92
N VAL A 77 0.24 23.98 27.72
CA VAL A 77 0.19 25.41 27.40
C VAL A 77 -0.36 25.65 25.99
N ALA A 78 0.10 24.87 25.00
CA ALA A 78 -0.36 25.01 23.61
C ALA A 78 -1.87 24.73 23.48
N ASP A 79 -2.36 23.65 24.10
CA ASP A 79 -3.77 23.25 24.06
C ASP A 79 -4.69 24.35 24.62
N ALA A 80 -4.26 25.03 25.69
CA ALA A 80 -5.00 26.14 26.29
C ALA A 80 -5.13 27.36 25.36
N LEU A 81 -4.28 27.46 24.33
CA LEU A 81 -4.25 28.54 23.34
C LEU A 81 -4.88 28.14 22.00
N GLY A 82 -5.42 26.92 21.88
CA GLY A 82 -5.90 26.35 20.62
C GLY A 82 -4.77 25.92 19.67
N LEU A 83 -3.56 25.73 20.19
CA LEU A 83 -2.36 25.42 19.43
C LEU A 83 -1.85 24.01 19.79
N GLY A 84 -1.07 23.43 18.90
CA GLY A 84 -0.35 22.17 19.12
C GLY A 84 1.15 22.34 18.90
N ILE A 85 1.94 21.48 19.55
CA ILE A 85 3.37 21.34 19.25
C ILE A 85 3.65 20.02 18.55
N VAL A 86 4.56 20.05 17.57
CA VAL A 86 4.93 18.91 16.74
C VAL A 86 6.44 18.75 16.72
N ALA A 87 6.94 17.59 17.18
CA ALA A 87 8.35 17.21 17.02
C ALA A 87 8.51 16.45 15.70
N SER A 88 8.92 17.15 14.64
CA SER A 88 9.09 16.58 13.31
C SER A 88 10.12 17.40 12.54
N GLY A 89 10.87 16.79 11.63
CA GLY A 89 11.89 17.53 10.87
C GLY A 89 11.31 18.65 10.01
N THR A 90 10.07 18.47 9.53
CA THR A 90 9.21 19.46 8.87
C THR A 90 7.74 19.17 9.20
N VAL A 91 6.84 20.13 8.90
CA VAL A 91 5.38 19.93 8.95
C VAL A 91 4.81 20.04 7.53
N PRO A 92 3.86 19.19 7.12
CA PRO A 92 3.36 19.17 5.74
C PRO A 92 2.51 20.40 5.34
N LEU A 93 1.75 20.97 6.26
CA LEU A 93 0.82 22.09 6.00
C LEU A 93 1.45 23.41 6.43
N VAL A 94 1.80 24.23 5.45
CA VAL A 94 2.49 25.51 5.63
C VAL A 94 1.87 26.55 4.70
N ASP A 95 1.44 27.68 5.26
CA ASP A 95 1.16 28.89 4.48
C ASP A 95 2.41 29.79 4.46
N VAL A 96 3.04 29.90 3.29
CA VAL A 96 4.28 30.66 3.12
C VAL A 96 4.06 32.17 3.22
N GLU A 97 2.84 32.67 2.98
CA GLU A 97 2.52 34.10 3.04
C GLU A 97 2.36 34.61 4.48
N GLU A 98 2.04 33.73 5.44
CA GLU A 98 1.80 34.08 6.84
C GLU A 98 3.02 33.92 7.77
N LEU A 99 4.12 33.32 7.31
CA LEU A 99 5.29 33.05 8.15
C LEU A 99 6.13 34.30 8.45
N ALA A 100 6.14 34.73 9.70
CA ALA A 100 6.93 35.85 10.21
C ALA A 100 8.17 35.39 11.03
N LEU A 101 9.32 36.04 10.82
CA LEU A 101 10.56 35.80 11.57
C LEU A 101 10.52 36.41 12.98
N THR A 102 11.33 35.86 13.89
CA THR A 102 11.46 36.36 15.27
C THR A 102 12.25 37.68 15.28
N PRO A 103 11.71 38.80 15.80
CA PRO A 103 12.41 40.08 15.84
C PRO A 103 13.62 40.04 16.77
N ASN A 104 14.81 39.85 16.19
CA ASN A 104 16.10 39.90 16.88
C ASN A 104 17.15 40.42 15.90
N ALA A 105 17.96 41.38 16.34
CA ALA A 105 19.00 41.99 15.50
C ALA A 105 20.01 40.99 14.92
N ARG A 106 20.13 39.78 15.47
CA ARG A 106 20.90 38.67 14.88
C ARG A 106 20.16 38.01 13.70
N PHE A 107 18.87 37.72 13.87
CA PHE A 107 18.04 37.03 12.87
C PHE A 107 17.68 37.91 11.68
N GLU A 108 17.47 39.22 11.89
CA GLU A 108 17.25 40.18 10.81
C GLU A 108 18.47 40.27 9.87
N ARG A 109 19.69 40.27 10.44
CA ARG A 109 20.93 40.21 9.66
C ARG A 109 21.08 38.91 8.89
N MET A 110 20.71 37.78 9.50
CA MET A 110 20.73 36.48 8.83
C MET A 110 19.79 36.44 7.61
N LEU A 111 18.63 37.10 7.66
CA LEU A 111 17.75 37.23 6.50
C LEU A 111 18.41 38.07 5.38
N ASP A 112 19.01 39.20 5.73
CA ASP A 112 19.66 40.08 4.76
C ASP A 112 20.85 39.39 4.07
N ASP A 113 21.64 38.62 4.81
CA ASP A 113 22.86 37.99 4.31
C ASP A 113 22.59 36.67 3.55
N TYR A 114 21.60 35.86 3.97
CA TYR A 114 21.37 34.49 3.43
C TYR A 114 20.06 34.32 2.65
N GLN A 115 19.17 35.30 2.66
CA GLN A 115 18.00 35.43 1.79
C GLN A 115 17.12 34.16 1.73
N LEU A 116 17.14 33.44 0.60
CA LEU A 116 16.31 32.26 0.33
C LEU A 116 16.47 31.19 1.42
N LEU A 117 17.69 30.99 1.90
CA LEU A 117 17.98 29.94 2.90
C LEU A 117 17.30 30.22 4.24
N ALA A 118 17.28 31.49 4.67
CA ALA A 118 16.61 31.90 5.90
C ALA A 118 15.08 31.78 5.79
N ARG A 119 14.50 32.07 4.61
CA ARG A 119 13.04 31.96 4.37
C ARG A 119 12.56 30.51 4.33
N GLU A 120 13.38 29.61 3.79
CA GLU A 120 13.04 28.19 3.66
C GLU A 120 13.47 27.34 4.88
N GLN A 121 14.00 27.96 5.94
CA GLN A 121 14.45 27.25 7.14
C GLN A 121 13.28 26.92 8.10
N LEU A 122 12.31 26.17 7.61
CA LEU A 122 11.17 25.66 8.40
C LEU A 122 11.42 24.22 8.82
N ILE A 123 12.51 24.03 9.56
CA ILE A 123 12.99 22.73 10.00
C ILE A 123 13.14 22.68 11.51
N CYS A 124 12.96 21.51 12.11
CA CYS A 124 13.23 21.27 13.52
C CYS A 124 14.18 20.08 13.70
N GLY A 125 15.18 20.25 14.56
CA GLY A 125 16.13 19.21 14.95
C GLY A 125 15.93 18.71 16.38
N ALA A 126 16.54 17.56 16.66
CA ALA A 126 16.88 17.15 18.02
C ALA A 126 18.39 17.14 18.14
N GLN A 127 18.94 17.71 19.20
CA GLN A 127 20.37 17.90 19.38
C GLN A 127 20.82 17.18 20.66
N VAL A 128 21.97 16.50 20.62
CA VAL A 128 22.48 15.75 21.78
C VAL A 128 23.87 16.24 22.16
N HIS A 129 24.02 16.63 23.41
CA HIS A 129 25.28 17.04 24.01
C HIS A 129 25.86 15.92 24.89
N VAL A 130 27.14 15.63 24.72
CA VAL A 130 27.90 14.72 25.59
C VAL A 130 29.08 15.47 26.20
N GLY A 131 29.24 15.39 27.54
CA GLY A 131 30.32 16.06 28.27
C GLY A 131 31.71 15.71 27.73
N MET A 132 32.50 16.72 27.34
CA MET A 132 33.86 16.55 26.84
C MET A 132 34.70 17.83 27.11
N PRO A 133 35.33 17.93 28.30
CA PRO A 133 36.02 19.15 28.70
C PRO A 133 37.36 19.38 27.98
N ASP A 134 38.03 18.33 27.50
CA ASP A 134 39.24 18.46 26.68
C ASP A 134 38.85 18.71 25.22
N ARG A 135 39.17 19.92 24.71
CA ARG A 135 38.79 20.36 23.37
C ARG A 135 39.53 19.61 22.26
N ASP A 136 40.79 19.22 22.47
CA ASP A 136 41.54 18.45 21.48
C ASP A 136 40.95 17.05 21.33
N VAL A 137 40.55 16.46 22.46
CA VAL A 137 39.82 15.19 22.46
C VAL A 137 38.44 15.35 21.81
N ALA A 138 37.72 16.44 22.07
CA ALA A 138 36.41 16.70 21.45
C ALA A 138 36.50 16.78 19.91
N VAL A 139 37.49 17.51 19.37
CA VAL A 139 37.75 17.58 17.92
C VAL A 139 38.06 16.20 17.36
N ALA A 140 38.99 15.47 17.99
CA ALA A 140 39.39 14.14 17.53
C ALA A 140 38.23 13.13 17.57
N VAL A 141 37.34 13.22 18.56
CA VAL A 141 36.14 12.37 18.65
C VAL A 141 35.12 12.74 17.58
N ALA A 142 34.86 14.03 17.32
CA ALA A 142 33.94 14.47 16.27
C ALA A 142 34.35 13.92 14.87
N GLN A 143 35.65 13.93 14.58
CA GLN A 143 36.21 13.35 13.35
C GLN A 143 35.95 11.84 13.23
N ARG A 144 35.97 11.10 14.35
CA ARG A 144 35.76 9.64 14.36
C ARG A 144 34.30 9.23 14.29
N VAL A 145 33.43 9.98 14.95
CA VAL A 145 31.98 9.70 15.02
C VAL A 145 31.30 9.97 13.67
N SER A 146 31.88 10.85 12.86
CA SER A 146 31.38 11.27 11.53
C SER A 146 30.94 10.13 10.58
N GLN A 147 31.55 8.94 10.67
CA GLN A 147 31.16 7.78 9.84
C GLN A 147 29.81 7.16 10.22
N TYR A 148 29.33 7.39 11.44
CA TYR A 148 28.11 6.78 11.98
C TYR A 148 26.89 7.70 11.86
N LEU A 149 27.10 8.97 11.49
CA LEU A 149 26.04 9.96 11.31
C LEU A 149 24.93 9.51 10.34
N PRO A 150 25.21 8.79 9.22
CA PRO A 150 24.15 8.27 8.35
C PRO A 150 23.16 7.36 9.09
N VAL A 151 23.63 6.53 10.02
CA VAL A 151 22.78 5.62 10.80
C VAL A 151 21.92 6.40 11.80
N LEU A 152 22.52 7.40 12.48
CA LEU A 152 21.79 8.25 13.43
C LEU A 152 20.73 9.09 12.72
N LEU A 153 21.05 9.66 11.55
CA LEU A 153 20.09 10.38 10.73
C LEU A 153 18.91 9.47 10.31
N ALA A 154 19.21 8.25 9.85
CA ALA A 154 18.18 7.30 9.42
C ALA A 154 17.18 6.97 10.53
N ILE A 155 17.65 6.79 11.78
CA ILE A 155 16.80 6.58 12.96
C ILE A 155 15.89 7.79 13.19
N SER A 156 16.42 9.02 13.08
CA SER A 156 15.64 10.24 13.35
C SER A 156 14.68 10.67 12.25
N ALA A 157 14.75 10.07 11.05
CA ALA A 157 14.10 10.60 9.85
C ALA A 157 12.57 10.77 10.02
N SER A 158 12.12 12.02 9.94
CA SER A 158 10.76 12.46 10.26
C SER A 158 10.32 13.63 9.37
N SER A 159 10.84 13.74 8.15
CA SER A 159 10.49 14.88 7.29
C SER A 159 10.32 14.47 5.83
N PRO A 160 9.31 13.63 5.50
CA PRO A 160 9.03 13.24 4.14
C PRO A 160 8.31 14.31 3.32
N PHE A 161 7.50 15.14 3.97
CA PHE A 161 6.71 16.17 3.30
C PHE A 161 7.38 17.54 3.35
N TRP A 162 7.31 18.27 2.24
CA TRP A 162 7.77 19.65 2.13
C TRP A 162 6.79 20.44 1.29
N MET A 163 6.27 21.55 1.83
CA MET A 163 5.33 22.44 1.14
C MET A 163 4.11 21.71 0.54
N GLY A 164 3.50 20.82 1.32
CA GLY A 164 2.30 20.07 0.90
C GLY A 164 2.56 18.86 0.00
N GLU A 165 3.81 18.57 -0.37
CA GLU A 165 4.14 17.44 -1.25
C GLU A 165 5.09 16.45 -0.59
N ASP A 166 4.95 15.16 -0.93
CA ASP A 166 5.94 14.15 -0.56
C ASP A 166 7.21 14.41 -1.39
N SER A 167 8.30 14.77 -0.71
CA SER A 167 9.59 15.06 -1.32
C SER A 167 10.27 13.81 -1.91
N GLY A 168 9.80 12.63 -1.52
CA GLY A 168 10.45 11.35 -1.76
C GLY A 168 11.66 11.07 -0.87
N TYR A 169 12.02 11.96 0.06
CA TYR A 169 13.08 11.74 1.06
C TYR A 169 12.47 11.30 2.39
N ALA A 170 13.22 10.56 3.22
CA ALA A 170 12.80 10.31 4.60
C ALA A 170 13.13 11.50 5.51
N SER A 171 14.23 12.22 5.20
CA SER A 171 14.60 13.48 5.84
C SER A 171 14.88 14.56 4.78
N ILE A 172 13.87 15.37 4.44
CA ILE A 172 14.07 16.55 3.60
C ILE A 172 14.80 17.67 4.37
N ARG A 173 14.64 17.71 5.70
CA ARG A 173 15.36 18.63 6.59
C ARG A 173 16.87 18.59 6.32
N SER A 174 17.43 17.39 6.20
CA SER A 174 18.86 17.22 5.93
C SER A 174 19.31 17.88 4.62
N LEU A 175 18.47 17.85 3.57
CA LEU A 175 18.80 18.51 2.30
C LEU A 175 18.64 20.03 2.38
N LEU A 176 17.63 20.51 3.09
CA LEU A 176 17.45 21.94 3.32
C LEU A 176 18.63 22.51 4.12
N TRP A 177 19.07 21.79 5.15
CA TRP A 177 20.16 22.15 6.04
C TRP A 177 21.52 22.20 5.34
N GLN A 178 21.82 21.21 4.48
CA GLN A 178 23.09 21.13 3.74
C GLN A 178 23.37 22.30 2.79
N ARG A 179 22.38 23.17 2.53
CA ARG A 179 22.57 24.36 1.70
C ARG A 179 23.26 25.51 2.45
N TRP A 180 23.33 25.43 3.78
CA TRP A 180 24.03 26.41 4.60
C TRP A 180 25.55 26.29 4.44
N PRO A 181 26.31 27.40 4.38
CA PRO A 181 27.74 27.38 4.01
C PRO A 181 28.63 26.52 4.91
N THR A 182 28.25 26.35 6.17
CA THR A 182 28.99 25.64 7.22
C THR A 182 28.26 24.38 7.70
N ALA A 183 27.20 23.94 7.00
CA ALA A 183 26.50 22.70 7.32
C ALA A 183 27.19 21.49 6.69
N GLY A 184 27.04 20.32 7.35
CA GLY A 184 27.65 19.07 6.88
C GLY A 184 28.95 18.72 7.60
N ALA A 185 29.85 18.03 6.90
CA ALA A 185 31.13 17.60 7.45
C ALA A 185 32.09 18.78 7.64
N SER A 186 32.78 18.84 8.78
CA SER A 186 33.78 19.87 9.10
C SER A 186 35.05 19.84 8.24
N GLY A 187 35.21 18.82 7.39
CA GLY A 187 36.51 18.49 6.81
C GLY A 187 37.47 17.91 7.85
N LEU A 188 38.74 17.76 7.48
CA LEU A 188 39.79 17.28 8.39
C LEU A 188 40.22 18.42 9.31
N VAL A 189 40.10 18.21 10.62
CA VAL A 189 40.55 19.14 11.66
C VAL A 189 41.35 18.35 12.69
N GLU A 190 42.60 18.73 12.94
CA GLU A 190 43.56 17.92 13.69
C GLU A 190 43.61 18.25 15.19
N SER A 191 43.25 19.47 15.59
CA SER A 191 43.32 19.95 16.98
C SER A 191 42.28 21.04 17.25
N ALA A 192 42.13 21.43 18.53
CA ALA A 192 41.33 22.57 18.92
C ALA A 192 41.85 23.89 18.34
N GLU A 193 43.17 24.05 18.21
CA GLU A 193 43.80 25.22 17.58
C GLU A 193 43.50 25.28 16.07
N ASP A 194 43.53 24.14 15.39
CA ASP A 194 43.17 24.03 13.97
C ASP A 194 41.68 24.32 13.75
N HIS A 195 40.81 23.81 14.65
CA HIS A 195 39.39 24.15 14.66
C HIS A 195 39.16 25.66 14.82
N ASP A 196 39.83 26.29 15.79
CA ASP A 196 39.67 27.73 16.04
C ASP A 196 40.19 28.56 14.87
N SER A 197 41.25 28.09 14.20
CA SER A 197 41.78 28.71 12.97
C SER A 197 40.77 28.61 11.83
N LEU A 198 40.16 27.43 11.61
CA LEU A 198 39.09 27.24 10.62
C LEU A 198 37.91 28.18 10.87
N VAL A 199 37.45 28.30 12.11
CA VAL A 199 36.35 29.21 12.48
C VAL A 199 36.75 30.67 12.23
N ALA A 200 37.97 31.07 12.60
CA ALA A 200 38.47 32.41 12.37
C ALA A 200 38.57 32.74 10.88
N GLU A 201 39.02 31.81 10.04
CA GLU A 201 39.08 31.97 8.58
C GLU A 201 37.67 32.09 7.96
N LEU A 202 36.71 31.29 8.41
CA LEU A 202 35.32 31.37 7.96
C LEU A 202 34.70 32.74 8.31
N ILE A 203 34.95 33.27 9.51
CA ILE A 203 34.51 34.62 9.90
C ILE A 203 35.23 35.70 9.08
N ALA A 204 36.56 35.60 8.94
CA ALA A 204 37.36 36.57 8.20
C ALA A 204 37.00 36.64 6.71
N SER A 205 36.50 35.54 6.14
CA SER A 205 35.99 35.50 4.76
C SER A 205 34.69 36.28 4.56
N GLY A 206 33.98 36.62 5.64
CA GLY A 206 32.65 37.22 5.59
C GLY A 206 31.52 36.23 5.30
N THR A 207 31.82 34.93 5.20
CA THR A 207 30.81 33.89 4.94
C THR A 207 29.90 33.63 6.14
N ILE A 208 30.42 33.81 7.36
CA ILE A 208 29.67 33.74 8.62
C ILE A 208 30.03 34.91 9.55
N THR A 209 29.13 35.28 10.46
CA THR A 209 29.31 36.46 11.32
C THR A 209 29.90 36.16 12.70
N ASP A 210 29.67 34.95 13.21
CA ASP A 210 30.09 34.54 14.55
C ASP A 210 30.27 33.01 14.65
N PRO A 211 30.98 32.51 15.68
CA PRO A 211 31.17 31.07 15.88
C PRO A 211 29.88 30.25 16.02
N GLY A 212 28.75 30.89 16.40
CA GLY A 212 27.46 30.23 16.52
C GLY A 212 26.87 29.80 15.16
N MET A 213 27.43 30.29 14.04
CA MET A 213 27.05 29.90 12.68
C MET A 213 27.84 28.70 12.13
N ILE A 214 28.56 27.95 12.97
CA ILE A 214 29.23 26.71 12.55
C ILE A 214 28.23 25.55 12.58
N TYR A 215 27.72 25.10 11.43
CA TYR A 215 26.59 24.15 11.39
C TYR A 215 27.00 22.69 11.13
N PHE A 216 28.21 22.31 11.52
CA PHE A 216 28.70 20.96 11.31
C PHE A 216 27.79 19.91 11.96
N ASP A 217 27.61 18.78 11.27
CA ASP A 217 26.69 17.70 11.68
C ASP A 217 27.02 17.12 13.07
N VAL A 218 28.31 17.17 13.44
CA VAL A 218 28.85 16.92 14.79
C VAL A 218 29.99 17.91 15.05
N ARG A 219 30.03 18.54 16.24
CA ARG A 219 31.04 19.55 16.57
C ARG A 219 31.35 19.61 18.08
N PRO A 220 32.54 20.12 18.48
CA PRO A 220 32.70 20.70 19.81
C PRO A 220 31.75 21.90 19.96
N SER A 221 31.02 21.98 21.07
CA SER A 221 30.15 23.13 21.34
C SER A 221 30.98 24.39 21.63
N ALA A 222 30.48 25.54 21.16
CA ALA A 222 31.10 26.85 21.38
C ALA A 222 30.74 27.47 22.75
N HIS A 223 29.73 26.92 23.44
CA HIS A 223 29.13 27.54 24.64
C HIS A 223 29.31 26.69 25.90
N VAL A 224 29.35 25.37 25.75
CA VAL A 224 29.53 24.42 26.86
C VAL A 224 30.61 23.39 26.52
N PRO A 225 31.30 22.81 27.51
CA PRO A 225 32.38 21.84 27.30
C PRO A 225 31.83 20.46 26.89
N THR A 226 31.23 20.38 25.69
CA THR A 226 30.58 19.17 25.16
C THR A 226 30.93 18.93 23.70
N ILE A 227 30.73 17.69 23.25
CA ILE A 227 30.54 17.37 21.83
C ILE A 227 29.04 17.30 21.54
N GLU A 228 28.63 17.82 20.40
CA GLU A 228 27.25 18.09 20.06
C GLU A 228 26.88 17.43 18.72
N LEU A 229 25.81 16.63 18.74
CA LEU A 229 25.18 16.02 17.56
C LEU A 229 24.06 16.92 17.05
N ARG A 230 24.11 17.35 15.79
CA ARG A 230 23.10 18.24 15.17
C ARG A 230 22.43 17.69 13.92
N VAL A 231 22.89 16.52 13.46
CA VAL A 231 22.45 15.92 12.19
C VAL A 231 20.99 15.48 12.21
N THR A 232 20.45 15.14 13.38
CA THR A 232 19.17 14.45 13.57
C THR A 232 17.97 15.36 13.40
N ASP A 233 16.92 14.86 12.77
CA ASP A 233 15.62 15.53 12.73
C ASP A 233 14.96 15.51 14.12
N ALA A 234 14.02 16.42 14.37
CA ALA A 234 13.15 16.32 15.54
C ALA A 234 12.30 15.04 15.45
N CYS A 235 12.19 14.29 16.54
CA CYS A 235 11.58 12.96 16.52
C CYS A 235 10.19 12.99 17.19
N PRO A 236 9.11 12.54 16.52
CA PRO A 236 7.78 12.51 17.14
C PRO A 236 7.75 11.64 18.39
N ALA A 237 8.40 10.48 18.37
CA ALA A 237 8.54 9.61 19.52
C ALA A 237 9.75 10.02 20.38
N VAL A 238 9.51 10.32 21.66
CA VAL A 238 10.56 10.65 22.65
C VAL A 238 11.62 9.54 22.78
N ASP A 239 11.20 8.30 22.59
CA ASP A 239 12.05 7.11 22.68
C ASP A 239 13.15 7.08 21.62
N ASP A 240 12.89 7.65 20.43
CA ASP A 240 13.91 7.75 19.37
C ASP A 240 15.00 8.75 19.78
N VAL A 241 14.64 9.84 20.46
CA VAL A 241 15.58 10.83 21.00
C VAL A 241 16.47 10.20 22.08
N VAL A 242 15.87 9.41 22.97
CA VAL A 242 16.60 8.71 24.05
C VAL A 242 17.53 7.64 23.46
N LEU A 243 17.09 6.91 22.44
CA LEU A 243 17.93 5.96 21.70
C LEU A 243 19.13 6.67 21.06
N LEU A 244 18.90 7.77 20.35
CA LEU A 244 19.95 8.58 19.73
C LEU A 244 20.95 9.10 20.77
N ALA A 245 20.46 9.57 21.93
CA ALA A 245 21.32 10.03 23.03
C ALA A 245 22.20 8.90 23.59
N GLY A 246 21.62 7.71 23.81
CA GLY A 246 22.35 6.53 24.28
C GLY A 246 23.42 6.05 23.30
N LEU A 247 23.07 5.96 22.01
CA LEU A 247 24.01 5.57 20.95
C LEU A 247 25.13 6.59 20.79
N PHE A 248 24.80 7.88 20.76
CA PHE A 248 25.80 8.94 20.62
C PHE A 248 26.75 8.98 21.81
N ARG A 249 26.25 8.86 23.05
CA ARG A 249 27.11 8.75 24.24
C ARG A 249 28.05 7.56 24.17
N ALA A 250 27.55 6.39 23.79
CA ALA A 250 28.35 5.18 23.69
C ALA A 250 29.43 5.31 22.59
N LEU A 251 29.09 5.91 21.46
CA LEU A 251 30.04 6.27 20.39
C LEU A 251 31.13 7.22 20.88
N VAL A 252 30.75 8.33 21.50
CA VAL A 252 31.68 9.32 22.06
C VAL A 252 32.62 8.66 23.07
N ARG A 253 32.10 7.79 23.94
CA ARG A 253 32.91 7.04 24.90
C ARG A 253 33.92 6.13 24.21
N ARG A 254 33.47 5.34 23.23
CA ARG A 254 34.35 4.42 22.46
C ARG A 254 35.45 5.19 21.74
N GLU A 255 35.11 6.27 21.06
CA GLU A 255 36.05 7.05 20.28
C GLU A 255 37.02 7.86 21.16
N ARG A 256 36.58 8.35 22.32
CA ARG A 256 37.47 8.94 23.33
C ARG A 256 38.52 7.93 23.79
N ASP A 257 38.09 6.71 24.10
CA ASP A 257 38.99 5.64 24.51
C ASP A 257 39.97 5.26 23.37
N ALA A 258 39.52 5.33 22.11
CA ALA A 258 40.35 5.13 20.93
C ALA A 258 41.41 6.24 20.74
N VAL A 259 41.05 7.50 21.02
CA VAL A 259 42.00 8.64 21.03
C VAL A 259 43.05 8.43 22.11
N ALA A 260 42.65 8.07 23.33
CA ALA A 260 43.58 7.79 24.42
C ALA A 260 44.53 6.62 24.10
N ALA A 261 44.02 5.59 23.42
CA ALA A 261 44.80 4.45 22.93
C ALA A 261 45.66 4.76 21.69
N ARG A 262 45.58 5.98 21.13
CA ARG A 262 46.27 6.43 19.93
C ARG A 262 45.97 5.56 18.70
N TYR A 263 44.75 5.06 18.57
CA TYR A 263 44.32 4.42 17.33
C TYR A 263 44.34 5.41 16.17
N PRO A 264 44.61 4.99 14.92
CA PRO A 264 44.58 5.89 13.77
C PRO A 264 43.17 6.46 13.53
N LEU A 265 43.09 7.65 12.95
CA LEU A 265 41.82 8.23 12.49
C LEU A 265 41.29 7.41 11.29
N PRO A 266 40.01 7.02 11.27
CA PRO A 266 39.39 6.37 10.13
C PRO A 266 39.49 7.25 8.87
N ARG A 267 39.93 6.68 7.76
CA ARG A 267 40.10 7.40 6.48
C ARG A 267 38.83 7.31 5.65
N ILE A 268 37.92 8.25 5.84
CA ILE A 268 36.69 8.37 5.05
C ILE A 268 36.92 9.40 3.95
N ARG A 269 36.60 9.04 2.72
CA ARG A 269 36.66 10.00 1.61
C ARG A 269 35.45 10.93 1.69
N GLY A 270 35.65 12.24 1.70
CA GLY A 270 34.57 13.22 1.79
C GLY A 270 33.39 12.99 0.81
N PRO A 271 33.63 12.65 -0.48
CA PRO A 271 32.54 12.31 -1.39
C PRO A 271 31.69 11.10 -0.97
N LEU A 272 32.30 10.09 -0.32
CA LEU A 272 31.57 8.92 0.20
C LEU A 272 30.75 9.28 1.43
N GLN A 273 31.29 10.09 2.35
CA GLN A 273 30.54 10.56 3.51
C GLN A 273 29.30 11.36 3.09
N ARG A 274 29.46 12.29 2.14
CA ARG A 274 28.33 13.06 1.59
C ARG A 274 27.30 12.16 0.90
N ALA A 275 27.75 11.15 0.14
CA ALA A 275 26.86 10.19 -0.50
C ALA A 275 26.10 9.32 0.54
N ALA A 276 26.76 8.91 1.63
CA ALA A 276 26.14 8.16 2.71
C ALA A 276 25.09 8.98 3.46
N MET A 277 25.39 10.25 3.76
CA MET A 277 24.43 11.19 4.35
C MET A 277 23.21 11.41 3.44
N TRP A 278 23.43 11.63 2.14
CA TRP A 278 22.34 11.76 1.17
C TRP A 278 21.51 10.48 1.09
N ARG A 279 22.16 9.31 1.12
CA ARG A 279 21.47 8.01 1.11
C ARG A 279 20.61 7.82 2.36
N ALA A 280 21.12 8.15 3.53
CA ALA A 280 20.35 8.11 4.77
C ALA A 280 19.13 9.04 4.73
N ALA A 281 19.33 10.30 4.28
CA ALA A 281 18.24 11.25 4.09
C ALA A 281 17.17 10.73 3.10
N ARG A 282 17.58 9.98 2.08
CA ARG A 282 16.66 9.40 1.09
C ARG A 282 15.90 8.18 1.62
N SER A 283 16.62 7.24 2.23
CA SER A 283 16.11 5.90 2.53
C SER A 283 15.43 5.79 3.89
N GLY A 284 15.83 6.57 4.89
CA GLY A 284 15.36 6.36 6.27
C GLY A 284 15.71 4.96 6.79
N LEU A 285 14.80 4.35 7.53
CA LEU A 285 14.92 2.96 8.03
C LEU A 285 14.40 1.92 7.02
N GLU A 286 13.72 2.37 5.97
CA GLU A 286 12.96 1.52 5.04
C GLU A 286 13.79 1.03 3.85
N GLY A 287 15.03 1.49 3.70
CA GLY A 287 15.90 1.11 2.60
C GLY A 287 17.35 0.88 3.00
N ASP A 288 18.22 0.87 1.99
CA ASP A 288 19.65 0.69 2.21
C ASP A 288 20.33 1.99 2.66
N LEU A 289 21.28 1.86 3.58
CA LEU A 289 22.29 2.84 3.95
C LEU A 289 23.62 2.50 3.25
N VAL A 290 24.66 3.30 3.51
CA VAL A 290 26.02 3.02 3.05
C VAL A 290 26.90 2.77 4.27
N ASP A 291 27.47 1.58 4.38
CA ASP A 291 28.48 1.29 5.41
C ASP A 291 29.81 1.96 5.02
N LEU A 292 30.39 2.71 5.96
CA LEU A 292 31.66 3.41 5.81
C LEU A 292 32.80 2.80 6.64
N SER A 293 32.55 1.71 7.37
CA SER A 293 33.53 1.04 8.26
C SER A 293 34.69 0.38 7.50
N GLY A 294 34.53 0.16 6.19
CA GLY A 294 35.52 -0.47 5.31
C GLY A 294 35.36 -0.03 3.85
N PHE A 295 35.25 -1.00 2.93
CA PHE A 295 34.90 -0.69 1.54
C PHE A 295 33.42 -0.29 1.49
N ALA A 296 33.13 0.89 0.94
CA ALA A 296 31.75 1.40 0.92
C ALA A 296 30.83 0.47 0.11
N HIS A 297 29.77 -0.01 0.76
CA HIS A 297 28.79 -0.90 0.15
C HIS A 297 27.40 -0.62 0.74
N PRO A 298 26.32 -0.92 0.01
CA PRO A 298 24.97 -0.81 0.53
C PRO A 298 24.73 -1.84 1.64
N VAL A 299 24.01 -1.43 2.68
CA VAL A 299 23.60 -2.29 3.80
C VAL A 299 22.17 -1.93 4.20
N PRO A 300 21.27 -2.90 4.44
CA PRO A 300 19.93 -2.60 4.96
C PRO A 300 20.00 -1.78 6.25
N ALA A 301 19.16 -0.75 6.39
CA ALA A 301 19.21 0.13 7.56
C ALA A 301 19.09 -0.62 8.89
N ALA A 302 18.21 -1.63 8.97
CA ALA A 302 18.06 -2.46 10.15
C ALA A 302 19.35 -3.20 10.55
N GLU A 303 20.11 -3.71 9.56
CA GLU A 303 21.40 -4.35 9.80
C GLU A 303 22.45 -3.33 10.25
N ALA A 304 22.51 -2.16 9.62
CA ALA A 304 23.42 -1.09 10.02
C ALA A 304 23.17 -0.60 11.46
N VAL A 305 21.91 -0.43 11.85
CA VAL A 305 21.52 -0.04 13.22
C VAL A 305 21.91 -1.12 14.22
N ARG A 306 21.55 -2.39 13.98
CA ARG A 306 21.92 -3.51 14.88
C ARG A 306 23.42 -3.68 14.98
N GLY A 307 24.14 -3.61 13.85
CA GLY A 307 25.59 -3.68 13.81
C GLY A 307 26.26 -2.56 14.60
N LEU A 308 25.72 -1.33 14.54
CA LEU A 308 26.18 -0.23 15.37
C LEU A 308 25.96 -0.52 16.86
N VAL A 309 24.75 -0.91 17.27
CA VAL A 309 24.40 -1.22 18.67
C VAL A 309 25.30 -2.33 19.22
N ASP A 310 25.47 -3.42 18.49
CA ASP A 310 26.33 -4.54 18.86
C ASP A 310 27.79 -4.10 19.01
N SER A 311 28.28 -3.24 18.11
CA SER A 311 29.65 -2.70 18.19
C SER A 311 29.88 -1.79 19.41
N LEU A 312 28.82 -1.27 20.02
CA LEU A 312 28.84 -0.38 21.19
C LEU A 312 28.52 -1.11 22.50
N ARG A 313 28.25 -2.41 22.44
CA ARG A 313 27.87 -3.21 23.61
C ARG A 313 28.78 -3.02 24.83
N PRO A 314 30.13 -3.02 24.73
CA PRO A 314 30.98 -2.83 25.90
C PRO A 314 30.78 -1.46 26.58
N GLN A 315 30.50 -0.42 25.80
CA GLN A 315 30.27 0.93 26.31
C GLN A 315 28.88 1.04 26.94
N LEU A 316 27.87 0.43 26.32
CA LEU A 316 26.50 0.40 26.81
C LEU A 316 26.38 -0.42 28.10
N GLU A 317 27.01 -1.60 28.19
CA GLU A 317 27.05 -2.41 29.41
C GLU A 317 27.76 -1.67 30.55
N ALA A 318 28.86 -0.97 30.26
CA ALA A 318 29.58 -0.17 31.26
C ALA A 318 28.78 1.03 31.78
N ALA A 319 27.86 1.57 30.97
CA ALA A 319 26.95 2.64 31.36
C ALA A 319 25.65 2.12 32.01
N GLY A 320 25.39 0.81 31.96
CA GLY A 320 24.13 0.22 32.39
C GLY A 320 22.99 0.35 31.38
N ASP A 321 23.28 0.85 30.17
CA ASP A 321 22.27 1.19 29.16
C ASP A 321 21.97 0.05 28.17
N TRP A 322 22.72 -1.07 28.21
CA TRP A 322 22.64 -2.12 27.17
C TRP A 322 21.20 -2.61 26.94
N GLU A 323 20.54 -3.09 27.99
CA GLU A 323 19.19 -3.63 27.88
C GLU A 323 18.20 -2.56 27.42
N TYR A 324 18.38 -1.32 27.87
CA TYR A 324 17.51 -0.20 27.53
C TYR A 324 17.66 0.22 26.07
N VAL A 325 18.89 0.45 25.61
CA VAL A 325 19.19 0.82 24.21
C VAL A 325 18.83 -0.31 23.25
N THR A 326 19.06 -1.58 23.62
CA THR A 326 18.61 -2.72 22.81
C THR A 326 17.10 -2.77 22.69
N ALA A 327 16.36 -2.53 23.79
CA ALA A 327 14.90 -2.48 23.76
C ALA A 327 14.39 -1.36 22.86
N LEU A 328 14.91 -0.14 23.02
CA LEU A 328 14.54 1.02 22.18
C LEU A 328 14.90 0.79 20.71
N THR A 329 16.05 0.17 20.43
CA THR A 329 16.46 -0.19 19.06
C THR A 329 15.44 -1.13 18.41
N ASN A 330 15.05 -2.19 19.12
CA ASN A 330 14.07 -3.15 18.61
C ASN A 330 12.71 -2.50 18.37
N GLN A 331 12.30 -1.58 19.25
CA GLN A 331 11.07 -0.82 19.10
C GLN A 331 11.11 0.13 17.89
N ALA A 332 12.21 0.87 17.71
CA ALA A 332 12.38 1.78 16.58
C ALA A 332 12.37 1.03 15.24
N LEU A 333 13.13 -0.07 15.14
CA LEU A 333 13.17 -0.91 13.93
C LEU A 333 11.83 -1.60 13.67
N ALA A 334 11.14 -2.04 14.71
CA ALA A 334 9.79 -2.57 14.54
C ALA A 334 8.87 -1.45 14.02
N ARG A 335 8.79 -0.31 14.70
CA ARG A 335 7.86 0.78 14.37
C ARG A 335 8.09 1.39 12.97
N GLY A 336 9.31 1.34 12.46
CA GLY A 336 9.75 2.05 11.25
C GLY A 336 10.07 3.52 11.53
N SER A 337 10.57 4.26 10.53
CA SER A 337 10.85 5.69 10.66
C SER A 337 9.55 6.50 10.82
N ALA A 338 9.66 7.70 11.41
CA ALA A 338 8.52 8.61 11.46
C ALA A 338 8.05 8.99 10.06
N ALA A 339 8.99 9.18 9.12
CA ALA A 339 8.69 9.50 7.74
C ALA A 339 7.80 8.44 7.04
N ASP A 340 8.06 7.16 7.28
CA ASP A 340 7.22 6.08 6.74
C ASP A 340 5.83 6.05 7.39
N ARG A 341 5.76 6.32 8.70
CA ARG A 341 4.46 6.44 9.39
C ARG A 341 3.64 7.63 8.90
N GLU A 342 4.26 8.76 8.62
CA GLU A 342 3.61 9.94 8.04
C GLU A 342 3.02 9.62 6.65
N ARG A 343 3.79 8.93 5.79
CA ARG A 343 3.30 8.46 4.49
C ARG A 343 2.11 7.50 4.63
N ARG A 344 2.16 6.58 5.61
CA ARG A 344 1.02 5.70 5.92
C ARG A 344 -0.20 6.48 6.39
N ALA A 345 -0.03 7.50 7.23
CA ALA A 345 -1.12 8.36 7.68
C ALA A 345 -1.77 9.07 6.48
N PHE A 346 -0.97 9.63 5.57
CA PHE A 346 -1.46 10.24 4.34
C PHE A 346 -2.19 9.23 3.43
N ALA A 347 -1.63 8.03 3.26
CA ALA A 347 -2.18 7.00 2.36
C ALA A 347 -3.59 6.50 2.76
N ARG A 348 -4.00 6.66 4.03
CA ARG A 348 -5.33 6.24 4.50
C ARG A 348 -6.48 6.97 3.81
N ARG A 349 -6.36 8.29 3.61
CA ARG A 349 -7.44 9.13 3.04
C ARG A 349 -6.96 10.18 2.03
N GLY A 350 -5.65 10.29 1.80
CA GLY A 350 -5.05 11.31 0.95
C GLY A 350 -5.11 12.73 1.53
N ARG A 351 -5.11 12.89 2.87
CA ARG A 351 -5.20 14.20 3.54
C ARG A 351 -3.96 14.46 4.38
N LEU A 352 -3.31 15.60 4.19
CA LEU A 352 -2.15 16.01 5.00
C LEU A 352 -2.51 16.31 6.46
N ALA A 353 -3.77 16.68 6.73
CA ALA A 353 -4.25 16.83 8.11
C ALA A 353 -4.12 15.53 8.93
N ASP A 354 -4.33 14.36 8.31
CA ASP A 354 -4.15 13.06 9.00
C ASP A 354 -2.67 12.83 9.40
N VAL A 355 -1.72 13.44 8.67
CA VAL A 355 -0.29 13.41 8.99
C VAL A 355 -0.02 14.29 10.22
N VAL A 356 -0.53 15.53 10.22
CA VAL A 356 -0.36 16.44 11.35
C VAL A 356 -1.01 15.89 12.62
N ASP A 357 -2.22 15.30 12.51
CA ASP A 357 -2.91 14.69 13.65
C ASP A 357 -2.10 13.51 14.23
N MET A 358 -1.46 12.70 13.38
CA MET A 358 -0.53 11.65 13.83
C MET A 358 0.67 12.25 14.58
N LEU A 359 1.30 13.28 14.02
CA LEU A 359 2.48 13.91 14.61
C LEU A 359 2.16 14.56 15.96
N LEU A 360 1.00 15.20 16.09
CA LEU A 360 0.47 15.73 17.35
C LEU A 360 0.27 14.62 18.38
N ALA A 361 -0.32 13.50 17.98
CA ALA A 361 -0.57 12.38 18.88
C ALA A 361 0.74 11.72 19.36
N GLU A 362 1.70 11.48 18.46
CA GLU A 362 2.99 10.89 18.82
C GLU A 362 3.83 11.85 19.68
N THR A 363 3.84 13.15 19.38
CA THR A 363 4.55 14.16 20.17
C THR A 363 4.05 14.21 21.62
N ARG A 364 2.73 14.04 21.81
CA ARG A 364 2.07 13.99 23.13
C ARG A 364 2.30 12.67 23.87
N ALA A 365 2.53 11.56 23.15
CA ALA A 365 2.59 10.23 23.74
C ALA A 365 3.88 10.04 24.56
N GLY A 366 3.73 9.88 25.88
CA GLY A 366 4.84 9.68 26.83
C GLY A 366 4.76 8.37 27.63
N GLY A 367 4.13 7.33 27.08
CA GLY A 367 3.88 6.04 27.78
C GLY A 367 5.16 5.39 28.34
N ALA A 368 5.04 4.54 29.38
CA ALA A 368 6.19 3.94 30.05
C ALA A 368 6.89 2.86 29.19
N VAL A 369 8.23 2.82 29.22
CA VAL A 369 9.02 1.70 28.69
C VAL A 369 9.02 0.58 29.73
N THR A 370 8.42 -0.57 29.43
CA THR A 370 8.62 -1.79 30.23
C THR A 370 9.95 -2.44 29.86
N VAL A 371 11.02 -2.07 30.56
CA VAL A 371 12.30 -2.80 30.55
C VAL A 371 12.12 -4.03 31.42
N GLY A 372 11.64 -5.11 30.83
CA GLY A 372 11.30 -6.33 31.57
C GLY A 372 10.33 -7.21 30.80
N GLY A 373 10.84 -7.83 29.74
CA GLY A 373 10.10 -8.77 28.92
C GLY A 373 10.59 -8.70 27.50
N PHE A 374 11.10 -9.81 26.97
CA PHE A 374 11.18 -10.00 25.53
C PHE A 374 9.83 -9.61 24.93
N GLY A 375 9.82 -8.53 24.15
CA GLY A 375 8.71 -8.07 23.32
C GLY A 375 7.32 -8.15 23.96
N GLY A 376 6.86 -7.06 24.56
CA GLY A 376 5.44 -6.75 24.46
C GLY A 376 5.13 -6.43 23.01
N GLN A 377 4.95 -7.45 22.16
CA GLN A 377 4.22 -7.29 20.92
C GLN A 377 2.86 -6.71 21.33
N GLU A 378 2.48 -5.54 20.81
CA GLU A 378 1.05 -5.33 20.62
C GLU A 378 0.55 -6.56 19.87
N ALA A 379 -0.33 -7.35 20.49
CA ALA A 379 -0.80 -8.57 19.88
C ALA A 379 -1.33 -8.21 18.50
N LEU A 380 -0.96 -8.98 17.46
CA LEU A 380 -1.44 -8.72 16.10
C LEU A 380 -2.97 -8.66 16.02
N LEU A 381 -3.64 -9.33 16.97
CA LEU A 381 -5.09 -9.38 17.13
C LEU A 381 -5.63 -8.43 18.20
N ALA A 382 -4.83 -7.50 18.72
CA ALA A 382 -5.28 -6.54 19.72
C ALA A 382 -6.43 -5.69 19.16
N GLY A 383 -7.60 -5.77 19.81
CA GLY A 383 -8.81 -5.09 19.35
C GLY A 383 -9.46 -5.70 18.10
N TYR A 384 -9.06 -6.91 17.70
CA TYR A 384 -9.70 -7.61 16.58
C TYR A 384 -11.08 -8.13 17.00
N THR A 385 -12.12 -7.45 16.54
CA THR A 385 -13.52 -7.84 16.74
C THR A 385 -14.25 -7.84 15.41
N SER A 386 -14.87 -8.94 15.05
CA SER A 386 -15.70 -9.02 13.85
C SER A 386 -16.79 -10.08 14.01
N ASP A 387 -17.97 -9.78 13.46
CA ASP A 387 -19.08 -10.72 13.35
C ASP A 387 -19.03 -11.38 11.97
N GLY A 388 -18.96 -12.72 11.92
CA GLY A 388 -18.90 -13.48 10.66
C GLY A 388 -17.51 -13.52 10.01
N ASP A 389 -16.45 -13.56 10.82
CA ASP A 389 -15.08 -13.69 10.33
C ASP A 389 -14.72 -15.14 9.97
N GLU A 390 -13.96 -15.33 8.90
CA GLU A 390 -13.57 -16.66 8.39
C GLU A 390 -12.42 -17.30 9.16
N VAL A 391 -11.70 -16.51 9.98
CA VAL A 391 -10.49 -16.95 10.70
C VAL A 391 -10.72 -17.00 12.20
N ILE A 392 -11.50 -16.07 12.75
CA ILE A 392 -11.78 -15.96 14.19
C ILE A 392 -13.27 -16.12 14.42
N THR A 393 -13.66 -17.10 15.23
CA THR A 393 -15.08 -17.33 15.55
C THR A 393 -15.64 -16.22 16.45
N ALA A 394 -16.96 -16.14 16.57
CA ALA A 394 -17.64 -15.17 17.44
C ALA A 394 -17.22 -15.31 18.93
N GLU A 395 -16.79 -16.51 19.35
CA GLU A 395 -16.26 -16.80 20.68
C GLU A 395 -14.78 -16.41 20.85
N GLY A 396 -14.16 -15.84 19.81
CA GLY A 396 -12.75 -15.45 19.80
C GLY A 396 -11.77 -16.60 19.59
N THR A 397 -12.24 -17.76 19.13
CA THR A 397 -11.37 -18.93 18.86
C THR A 397 -10.90 -18.95 17.41
N VAL A 398 -9.68 -19.44 17.17
CA VAL A 398 -9.11 -19.53 15.82
C VAL A 398 -9.67 -20.76 15.10
N VAL A 399 -10.09 -20.60 13.85
CA VAL A 399 -10.49 -21.72 12.99
C VAL A 399 -9.30 -22.65 12.79
N PRO A 400 -9.41 -23.98 13.03
CA PRO A 400 -8.27 -24.90 13.05
C PRO A 400 -7.37 -24.90 11.81
N ALA A 401 -7.94 -24.63 10.62
CA ALA A 401 -7.18 -24.56 9.37
C ALA A 401 -6.16 -23.39 9.35
N TYR A 402 -6.40 -22.35 10.15
CA TYR A 402 -5.57 -21.15 10.25
C TYR A 402 -4.60 -21.18 11.44
N GLU A 403 -4.73 -22.11 12.37
CA GLU A 403 -3.94 -22.13 13.60
C GLU A 403 -2.41 -22.17 13.34
N PRO A 404 -1.86 -23.00 12.43
CA PRO A 404 -0.43 -22.98 12.13
C PRO A 404 0.05 -21.65 11.52
N MET A 405 -0.82 -21.00 10.74
CA MET A 405 -0.55 -19.70 10.13
C MET A 405 -0.49 -18.63 11.22
N LEU A 406 -1.54 -18.50 12.04
CA LEU A 406 -1.59 -17.50 13.10
C LEU A 406 -0.46 -17.66 14.13
N GLN A 407 -0.09 -18.90 14.50
CA GLN A 407 1.07 -19.13 15.36
C GLN A 407 2.37 -18.61 14.74
N LEU A 408 2.54 -18.70 13.41
CA LEU A 408 3.68 -18.09 12.73
C LEU A 408 3.57 -16.56 12.71
N LEU A 409 2.39 -16.01 12.43
CA LEU A 409 2.17 -14.56 12.44
C LEU A 409 2.50 -13.97 13.82
N GLU A 410 1.99 -14.57 14.89
CA GLU A 410 2.27 -14.16 16.27
C GLU A 410 3.77 -14.21 16.58
N ARG A 411 4.48 -15.28 16.20
CA ARG A 411 5.94 -15.34 16.39
C ARG A 411 6.70 -14.25 15.61
N LEU A 412 6.29 -13.94 14.38
CA LEU A 412 6.92 -12.91 13.56
C LEU A 412 6.61 -11.49 14.08
N GLY A 413 5.38 -11.29 14.57
CA GLY A 413 4.86 -9.99 14.95
C GLY A 413 4.74 -9.02 13.77
N ALA A 414 4.34 -7.80 14.07
CA ALA A 414 4.12 -6.77 13.05
C ALA A 414 5.38 -6.40 12.25
N GLY A 415 6.56 -6.47 12.89
CA GLY A 415 7.84 -6.19 12.22
C GLY A 415 8.14 -7.19 11.10
N GLY A 416 8.03 -8.48 11.41
CA GLY A 416 8.24 -9.52 10.39
C GLY A 416 7.21 -9.47 9.26
N LEU A 417 5.98 -9.03 9.52
CA LEU A 417 4.98 -8.82 8.47
C LEU A 417 5.31 -7.63 7.57
N ARG A 418 5.79 -6.51 8.13
CA ARG A 418 6.29 -5.37 7.34
C ARG A 418 7.46 -5.76 6.45
N ASP A 419 8.38 -6.59 6.94
CA ASP A 419 9.48 -7.12 6.12
C ASP A 419 8.94 -7.89 4.90
N ARG A 420 7.88 -8.70 5.07
CA ARG A 420 7.23 -9.40 3.94
C ARG A 420 6.48 -8.47 2.99
N GLU A 421 5.90 -7.38 3.49
CA GLU A 421 5.31 -6.34 2.64
C GLU A 421 6.36 -5.61 1.80
N HIS A 422 7.55 -5.34 2.37
CA HIS A 422 8.66 -4.74 1.63
C HIS A 422 9.21 -5.68 0.54
N GLU A 423 9.37 -6.96 0.85
CA GLU A 423 9.76 -7.99 -0.14
C GLU A 423 8.71 -8.12 -1.26
N ARG A 424 7.42 -8.14 -0.90
CA ARG A 424 6.30 -8.11 -1.86
C ARG A 424 6.42 -6.92 -2.81
N ASP A 425 6.59 -5.72 -2.27
CA ASP A 425 6.68 -4.49 -3.07
C ASP A 425 7.89 -4.51 -4.01
N ALA A 426 9.03 -5.04 -3.56
CA ALA A 426 10.22 -5.20 -4.39
C ALA A 426 9.97 -6.18 -5.55
N GLU A 427 9.34 -7.31 -5.27
CA GLU A 427 9.05 -8.35 -6.28
C GLU A 427 7.99 -7.90 -7.30
N GLN A 428 6.94 -7.20 -6.85
CA GLN A 428 5.96 -6.62 -7.76
C GLN A 428 6.58 -5.58 -8.71
N ARG A 429 7.55 -4.77 -8.21
CA ARG A 429 8.29 -3.81 -9.05
C ARG A 429 9.19 -4.53 -10.07
N SER A 430 9.88 -5.60 -9.66
CA SER A 430 10.79 -6.36 -10.54
C SER A 430 10.03 -7.00 -11.73
N HIS A 431 8.82 -7.51 -11.47
CA HIS A 431 7.96 -8.15 -12.46
C HIS A 431 6.99 -7.19 -13.18
N ARG A 432 7.08 -5.88 -12.88
CA ARG A 432 6.16 -4.85 -13.42
C ARG A 432 4.68 -5.19 -13.20
N MET A 433 4.37 -5.81 -12.06
CA MET A 433 3.01 -6.10 -11.62
C MET A 433 2.30 -4.79 -11.25
N THR A 434 1.85 -4.09 -12.27
CA THR A 434 1.23 -2.79 -12.14
C THR A 434 -0.18 -2.82 -12.72
N PHE A 435 -1.05 -1.97 -12.19
CA PHE A 435 -2.40 -1.76 -12.69
C PHE A 435 -2.64 -0.25 -12.86
N ARG A 436 -3.63 0.10 -13.68
CA ARG A 436 -4.08 1.48 -13.82
C ARG A 436 -5.50 1.61 -13.30
N VAL A 437 -5.73 2.63 -12.49
CA VAL A 437 -7.07 3.09 -12.14
C VAL A 437 -7.56 4.03 -13.23
N ALA A 438 -8.84 3.95 -13.59
CA ALA A 438 -9.44 4.82 -14.58
C ALA A 438 -9.28 6.30 -14.16
N GLY A 439 -8.70 7.13 -15.04
CA GLY A 439 -8.43 8.55 -14.77
C GLY A 439 -7.01 8.86 -14.30
N GLU A 440 -6.18 7.86 -13.98
CA GLU A 440 -4.79 8.07 -13.56
C GLU A 440 -3.78 7.83 -14.70
N THR A 441 -2.76 8.70 -14.79
CA THR A 441 -1.68 8.59 -15.78
C THR A 441 -0.55 7.64 -15.35
N THR A 442 -0.44 7.33 -14.06
CA THR A 442 0.64 6.51 -13.47
C THR A 442 0.14 5.13 -13.07
N ALA A 443 0.86 4.08 -13.46
CA ALA A 443 0.56 2.72 -13.03
C ALA A 443 1.00 2.53 -11.57
N ARG A 444 0.12 1.96 -10.73
CA ARG A 444 0.39 1.64 -9.31
C ARG A 444 0.69 0.15 -9.16
N LEU A 445 1.37 -0.24 -8.08
CA LEU A 445 1.51 -1.66 -7.72
C LEU A 445 0.15 -2.23 -7.33
N PHE A 446 -0.16 -3.45 -7.77
CA PHE A 446 -1.41 -4.11 -7.46
C PHE A 446 -1.55 -4.35 -5.95
N PRO A 447 -2.57 -3.82 -5.25
CA PRO A 447 -2.68 -3.95 -3.80
C PRO A 447 -2.89 -5.41 -3.42
N PHE A 448 -1.92 -6.00 -2.72
CA PHE A 448 -1.88 -7.41 -2.36
C PHE A 448 -1.61 -7.55 -0.86
N ASP A 449 -2.54 -8.13 -0.13
CA ASP A 449 -2.35 -8.46 1.27
C ASP A 449 -1.66 -9.83 1.41
N VAL A 450 -0.68 -9.89 2.32
CA VAL A 450 0.23 -11.03 2.51
C VAL A 450 -0.40 -12.22 3.26
N ILE A 451 -1.61 -12.07 3.82
CA ILE A 451 -2.32 -13.10 4.58
C ILE A 451 -3.28 -13.86 3.65
N PRO A 452 -3.00 -15.13 3.31
CA PRO A 452 -3.82 -15.92 2.41
C PRO A 452 -5.17 -16.29 3.02
N ARG A 453 -6.18 -16.45 2.16
CA ARG A 453 -7.51 -16.96 2.52
C ARG A 453 -7.63 -18.44 2.18
N ILE A 454 -8.16 -19.26 3.08
CA ILE A 454 -8.34 -20.71 2.90
C ILE A 454 -9.80 -20.99 2.54
N VAL A 455 -10.02 -21.69 1.42
CA VAL A 455 -11.31 -22.26 1.03
C VAL A 455 -11.25 -23.77 1.26
N ARG A 456 -12.12 -24.27 2.13
CA ARG A 456 -12.11 -25.68 2.57
C ARG A 456 -12.49 -26.62 1.42
N ALA A 457 -12.00 -27.86 1.46
CA ALA A 457 -12.25 -28.85 0.42
C ALA A 457 -13.75 -29.14 0.22
N ASP A 458 -14.52 -29.30 1.31
CA ASP A 458 -15.96 -29.57 1.24
C ASP A 458 -16.73 -28.40 0.59
N ASP A 459 -16.35 -27.16 0.94
CA ASP A 459 -16.92 -25.94 0.35
C ASP A 459 -16.59 -25.86 -1.13
N TRP A 460 -15.32 -26.10 -1.49
CA TRP A 460 -14.88 -26.05 -2.87
C TRP A 460 -15.50 -27.14 -3.74
N GLU A 461 -15.71 -28.35 -3.22
CA GLU A 461 -16.40 -29.42 -3.93
C GLU A 461 -17.87 -29.05 -4.22
N ALA A 462 -18.57 -28.50 -3.22
CA ALA A 462 -19.95 -28.04 -3.35
C ALA A 462 -20.07 -26.87 -4.33
N LEU A 463 -19.20 -25.85 -4.17
CA LEU A 463 -19.06 -24.74 -5.11
C LEU A 463 -18.78 -25.25 -6.52
N GLY A 464 -17.84 -26.18 -6.68
CA GLY A 464 -17.46 -26.74 -7.97
C GLY A 464 -18.64 -27.31 -8.76
N LYS A 465 -19.46 -28.15 -8.12
CA LYS A 465 -20.66 -28.74 -8.74
C LYS A 465 -21.68 -27.67 -9.12
N GLY A 466 -21.94 -26.73 -8.22
CA GLY A 466 -22.94 -25.69 -8.41
C GLY A 466 -22.55 -24.63 -9.45
N LEU A 467 -21.27 -24.24 -9.49
CA LEU A 467 -20.74 -23.30 -10.48
C LEU A 467 -20.81 -23.89 -11.90
N ILE A 468 -20.45 -25.17 -12.06
CA ILE A 468 -20.58 -25.87 -13.35
C ILE A 468 -22.05 -25.95 -13.78
N GLN A 469 -22.96 -26.28 -12.87
CA GLN A 469 -24.40 -26.29 -13.15
C GLN A 469 -24.88 -24.92 -13.64
N ARG A 470 -24.56 -23.85 -12.90
CA ARG A 470 -24.97 -22.48 -13.23
C ARG A 470 -24.47 -22.06 -14.61
N VAL A 471 -23.19 -22.31 -14.93
CA VAL A 471 -22.60 -21.92 -16.21
C VAL A 471 -23.16 -22.74 -17.38
N ARG A 472 -23.51 -24.01 -17.17
CA ARG A 472 -24.22 -24.82 -18.19
C ARG A 472 -25.60 -24.22 -18.53
N ALA A 473 -26.35 -23.77 -17.52
CA ALA A 473 -27.64 -23.14 -17.72
C ALA A 473 -27.51 -21.78 -18.42
N LEU A 474 -26.56 -20.93 -18.00
CA LEU A 474 -26.26 -19.65 -18.64
C LEU A 474 -25.80 -19.81 -20.10
N ASP A 475 -24.96 -20.80 -20.40
CA ASP A 475 -24.57 -21.08 -21.79
C ASP A 475 -25.75 -21.58 -22.63
N ALA A 476 -26.65 -22.38 -22.06
CA ALA A 476 -27.89 -22.80 -22.73
C ALA A 476 -28.80 -21.61 -23.03
N PHE A 477 -28.99 -20.70 -22.06
CA PHE A 477 -29.71 -19.45 -22.24
C PHE A 477 -29.11 -18.60 -23.36
N LEU A 478 -27.79 -18.40 -23.34
CA LEU A 478 -27.08 -17.64 -24.37
C LEU A 478 -27.26 -18.23 -25.78
N ARG A 479 -27.40 -19.56 -25.91
CA ARG A 479 -27.68 -20.20 -27.20
C ARG A 479 -29.12 -20.02 -27.64
N ASP A 480 -30.06 -20.15 -26.71
CA ASP A 480 -31.50 -20.04 -26.97
C ASP A 480 -31.91 -18.61 -27.34
N VAL A 481 -31.43 -17.61 -26.60
CA VAL A 481 -31.80 -16.19 -26.79
C VAL A 481 -31.42 -15.63 -28.17
N TYR A 482 -30.39 -16.20 -28.80
CA TYR A 482 -29.95 -15.85 -30.15
C TYR A 482 -30.45 -16.83 -31.23
N ALA A 483 -31.29 -17.78 -30.87
CA ALA A 483 -31.91 -18.77 -31.75
C ALA A 483 -33.44 -18.64 -31.72
N ASP A 484 -34.14 -19.67 -31.26
CA ASP A 484 -35.61 -19.78 -31.32
C ASP A 484 -36.31 -19.06 -30.15
N ARG A 485 -35.54 -18.64 -29.12
CA ARG A 485 -36.01 -17.90 -27.93
C ARG A 485 -37.09 -18.65 -27.15
N GLU A 486 -36.95 -19.97 -27.02
CA GLU A 486 -37.94 -20.84 -26.38
C GLU A 486 -38.20 -20.44 -24.92
N VAL A 487 -37.18 -20.04 -24.16
CA VAL A 487 -37.32 -19.54 -22.78
C VAL A 487 -38.23 -18.30 -22.66
N VAL A 488 -38.31 -17.49 -23.72
CA VAL A 488 -39.22 -16.34 -23.80
C VAL A 488 -40.61 -16.80 -24.25
N ASN A 489 -40.67 -17.67 -25.26
CA ASN A 489 -41.93 -18.19 -25.82
C ASN A 489 -42.72 -19.01 -24.77
N ASP A 490 -42.01 -19.77 -23.93
CA ASP A 490 -42.56 -20.56 -22.83
C ASP A 490 -42.85 -19.72 -21.57
N GLY A 491 -42.50 -18.44 -21.57
CA GLY A 491 -42.82 -17.50 -20.50
C GLY A 491 -41.96 -17.63 -19.24
N ILE A 492 -40.80 -18.30 -19.31
CA ILE A 492 -39.86 -18.42 -18.19
C ILE A 492 -39.18 -17.09 -17.89
N VAL A 493 -38.76 -16.36 -18.93
CA VAL A 493 -38.29 -14.97 -18.81
C VAL A 493 -39.13 -14.05 -19.69
N PRO A 494 -39.64 -12.92 -19.18
CA PRO A 494 -40.43 -12.00 -19.98
C PRO A 494 -39.64 -11.40 -21.13
N GLY A 495 -40.27 -11.28 -22.31
CA GLY A 495 -39.63 -10.73 -23.50
C GLY A 495 -39.01 -9.33 -23.29
N TRP A 496 -39.66 -8.47 -22.49
CA TRP A 496 -39.15 -7.13 -22.20
C TRP A 496 -37.82 -7.12 -21.41
N VAL A 497 -37.57 -8.14 -20.58
CA VAL A 497 -36.30 -8.28 -19.84
C VAL A 497 -35.17 -8.57 -20.83
N VAL A 498 -35.44 -9.38 -21.84
CA VAL A 498 -34.47 -9.74 -22.88
C VAL A 498 -34.32 -8.63 -23.92
N ASP A 499 -35.41 -8.14 -24.50
CA ASP A 499 -35.40 -7.17 -25.61
C ASP A 499 -34.90 -5.79 -25.17
N GLY A 500 -35.06 -5.45 -23.89
CA GLY A 500 -34.59 -4.19 -23.31
C GLY A 500 -33.18 -4.24 -22.72
N ALA A 501 -32.54 -5.41 -22.72
CA ALA A 501 -31.24 -5.58 -22.08
C ALA A 501 -30.11 -4.94 -22.91
N PRO A 502 -29.26 -4.08 -22.30
CA PRO A 502 -28.14 -3.44 -22.99
C PRO A 502 -27.13 -4.42 -23.59
N GLY A 503 -27.00 -5.60 -22.98
CA GLY A 503 -26.07 -6.65 -23.42
C GLY A 503 -26.57 -7.52 -24.58
N LEU A 504 -27.80 -7.31 -25.07
CA LEU A 504 -28.32 -8.03 -26.22
C LEU A 504 -27.73 -7.47 -27.52
N LEU A 505 -26.94 -8.27 -28.23
CA LEU A 505 -26.31 -7.88 -29.49
C LEU A 505 -26.99 -8.61 -30.67
N PRO A 506 -27.79 -7.95 -31.52
CA PRO A 506 -28.48 -8.62 -32.64
C PRO A 506 -27.54 -9.37 -33.59
N LEU A 507 -26.32 -8.87 -33.82
CA LEU A 507 -25.34 -9.52 -34.67
C LEU A 507 -24.82 -10.85 -34.09
N ALA A 508 -24.96 -11.09 -32.79
CA ALA A 508 -24.54 -12.33 -32.16
C ALA A 508 -25.39 -13.55 -32.59
N ALA A 509 -26.55 -13.34 -33.22
CA ALA A 509 -27.34 -14.40 -33.88
C ALA A 509 -26.59 -15.06 -35.06
N LEU A 510 -25.55 -14.41 -35.61
CA LEU A 510 -24.69 -15.00 -36.63
C LEU A 510 -23.70 -16.02 -36.06
N ILE A 511 -23.51 -16.05 -34.74
CA ILE A 511 -22.53 -16.89 -34.07
C ILE A 511 -23.22 -18.20 -33.63
N ARG A 512 -22.90 -19.30 -34.32
CA ARG A 512 -23.50 -20.64 -34.08
C ARG A 512 -22.54 -21.64 -33.41
N GLN A 513 -21.59 -21.15 -32.62
CA GLN A 513 -20.67 -22.00 -31.86
C GLN A 513 -21.41 -22.77 -30.74
N PRO A 514 -21.01 -24.02 -30.45
CA PRO A 514 -21.72 -24.89 -29.50
C PRO A 514 -21.57 -24.46 -28.04
N VAL A 515 -20.51 -23.72 -27.73
CA VAL A 515 -20.26 -23.12 -26.41
C VAL A 515 -20.01 -21.64 -26.64
N ARG A 516 -20.73 -20.77 -25.95
CA ARG A 516 -20.60 -19.32 -26.05
C ARG A 516 -19.79 -18.74 -24.91
N ALA A 517 -19.99 -19.24 -23.68
CA ALA A 517 -19.25 -18.84 -22.49
C ALA A 517 -18.17 -19.88 -22.13
N HIS A 518 -17.05 -19.85 -22.86
CA HIS A 518 -15.93 -20.76 -22.64
C HIS A 518 -15.26 -20.56 -21.28
N ILE A 519 -15.18 -19.32 -20.83
CA ILE A 519 -14.56 -18.90 -19.57
C ILE A 519 -15.57 -18.02 -18.86
N ALA A 520 -16.08 -18.46 -17.72
CA ALA A 520 -17.06 -17.71 -16.94
C ALA A 520 -16.49 -17.37 -15.57
N GLY A 521 -16.59 -16.10 -15.15
CA GLY A 521 -16.19 -15.65 -13.81
C GLY A 521 -17.41 -15.46 -12.91
N MET A 522 -17.42 -16.09 -11.74
CA MET A 522 -18.54 -16.10 -10.81
C MET A 522 -18.11 -15.42 -9.52
N ASP A 523 -18.76 -14.31 -9.19
CA ASP A 523 -18.50 -13.58 -7.96
C ASP A 523 -19.34 -14.18 -6.85
N LEU A 524 -18.67 -14.66 -5.81
CA LEU A 524 -19.21 -15.40 -4.69
C LEU A 524 -18.99 -14.62 -3.41
N VAL A 525 -20.00 -14.65 -2.54
CA VAL A 525 -19.92 -14.11 -1.20
C VAL A 525 -20.19 -15.21 -0.20
N HIS A 526 -19.52 -15.13 0.95
CA HIS A 526 -19.76 -15.99 2.10
C HIS A 526 -20.43 -15.13 3.17
N ASP A 527 -21.55 -15.60 3.72
CA ASP A 527 -22.26 -14.90 4.79
C ASP A 527 -21.82 -15.38 6.18
N ALA A 528 -22.12 -14.59 7.22
CA ALA A 528 -21.83 -14.94 8.60
C ALA A 528 -22.49 -16.26 9.09
N ALA A 529 -23.49 -16.77 8.35
CA ALA A 529 -24.15 -18.05 8.62
C ALA A 529 -23.45 -19.24 7.92
N GLY A 530 -22.32 -18.99 7.25
CA GLY A 530 -21.53 -20.01 6.57
C GLY A 530 -22.03 -20.35 5.17
N ARG A 531 -22.94 -19.58 4.58
CA ARG A 531 -23.53 -19.88 3.27
C ARG A 531 -22.84 -19.12 2.15
N TRP A 532 -22.56 -19.85 1.07
CA TRP A 532 -22.07 -19.29 -0.19
C TRP A 532 -23.21 -18.88 -1.10
N SER A 533 -23.16 -17.66 -1.63
CA SER A 533 -24.12 -17.15 -2.62
C SER A 533 -23.40 -16.56 -3.82
N VAL A 534 -23.93 -16.78 -5.02
CA VAL A 534 -23.48 -16.07 -6.22
C VAL A 534 -24.02 -14.65 -6.18
N LEU A 535 -23.15 -13.65 -6.25
CA LEU A 535 -23.49 -12.22 -6.27
C LEU A 535 -23.63 -11.67 -7.70
N GLU A 536 -22.77 -12.10 -8.61
CA GLU A 536 -22.70 -11.60 -9.99
C GLU A 536 -22.06 -12.63 -10.93
N ASP A 537 -22.54 -12.69 -12.16
CA ASP A 537 -22.00 -13.51 -13.25
C ASP A 537 -21.15 -12.64 -14.17
N ASN A 538 -20.08 -13.17 -14.75
CA ASN A 538 -19.22 -12.46 -15.70
C ASN A 538 -18.95 -13.36 -16.90
N LEU A 539 -19.65 -13.14 -18.02
CA LEU A 539 -19.66 -14.03 -19.19
C LEU A 539 -19.05 -13.40 -20.45
N ARG A 540 -18.67 -12.12 -20.40
CA ARG A 540 -17.97 -11.40 -21.47
C ARG A 540 -16.48 -11.72 -21.45
N VAL A 541 -15.70 -10.87 -20.80
CA VAL A 541 -14.24 -10.94 -20.71
C VAL A 541 -13.83 -10.96 -19.22
N PRO A 542 -14.13 -12.06 -18.48
CA PRO A 542 -13.81 -12.11 -17.06
C PRO A 542 -12.30 -12.03 -16.83
N SER A 543 -11.89 -11.12 -15.95
CA SER A 543 -10.50 -10.94 -15.51
C SER A 543 -10.29 -11.44 -14.08
N GLY A 544 -9.04 -11.72 -13.72
CA GLY A 544 -8.61 -12.12 -12.38
C GLY A 544 -7.80 -13.42 -12.33
N LEU A 545 -7.81 -14.22 -13.41
CA LEU A 545 -7.06 -15.49 -13.49
C LEU A 545 -5.55 -15.30 -13.37
N GLY A 546 -5.00 -14.30 -14.08
CA GLY A 546 -3.58 -14.02 -14.04
C GLY A 546 -3.16 -13.51 -12.66
N TYR A 547 -3.97 -12.63 -12.08
CA TYR A 547 -3.74 -12.13 -10.72
C TYR A 547 -3.81 -13.27 -9.68
N ALA A 548 -4.77 -14.19 -9.78
CA ALA A 548 -4.86 -15.33 -8.85
C ALA A 548 -3.62 -16.24 -8.94
N LEU A 549 -3.13 -16.52 -10.16
CA LEU A 549 -1.89 -17.28 -10.36
C LEU A 549 -0.68 -16.56 -9.76
N THR A 550 -0.51 -15.27 -10.06
CA THR A 550 0.64 -14.51 -9.56
C THR A 550 0.57 -14.28 -8.05
N ASN A 551 -0.61 -14.13 -7.46
CA ASN A 551 -0.78 -14.02 -6.01
C ASN A 551 -0.22 -15.26 -5.28
N ARG A 552 -0.44 -16.47 -5.83
CA ARG A 552 0.18 -17.69 -5.30
C ARG A 552 1.69 -17.64 -5.41
N ARG A 553 2.23 -17.35 -6.60
CA ARG A 553 3.69 -17.28 -6.83
C ARG A 553 4.36 -16.23 -5.94
N LEU A 554 3.73 -15.08 -5.76
CA LEU A 554 4.20 -14.00 -4.90
C LEU A 554 4.22 -14.44 -3.44
N THR A 555 3.16 -15.11 -2.96
CA THR A 555 3.10 -15.69 -1.61
C THR A 555 4.21 -16.73 -1.41
N ASP A 556 4.44 -17.59 -2.40
CA ASP A 556 5.48 -18.62 -2.35
C ASP A 556 6.90 -18.01 -2.33
N HIS A 557 7.10 -16.88 -3.02
CA HIS A 557 8.36 -16.12 -3.03
C HIS A 557 8.63 -15.41 -1.71
N ILE A 558 7.68 -14.59 -1.24
CA ILE A 558 7.86 -13.79 -0.01
C ILE A 558 7.67 -14.63 1.24
N TRP A 559 7.06 -15.82 1.14
CA TRP A 559 6.73 -16.66 2.29
C TRP A 559 6.99 -18.16 2.05
N PRO A 560 8.25 -18.54 1.78
CA PRO A 560 8.61 -19.94 1.58
C PRO A 560 8.34 -20.80 2.84
N ASP A 561 8.47 -20.19 4.02
CA ASP A 561 8.27 -20.87 5.31
C ASP A 561 6.81 -20.86 5.81
N LEU A 562 5.85 -20.29 5.05
CA LEU A 562 4.44 -20.27 5.47
C LEU A 562 3.87 -21.69 5.44
N PRO A 563 3.39 -22.24 6.58
CA PRO A 563 2.86 -23.59 6.61
C PRO A 563 1.71 -23.74 5.62
N ARG A 564 1.84 -24.66 4.68
CA ARG A 564 0.79 -24.97 3.70
C ARG A 564 -0.13 -26.06 4.25
N PRO A 565 -1.45 -25.87 4.20
CA PRO A 565 -2.40 -26.90 4.57
C PRO A 565 -2.27 -28.12 3.64
N ALA A 566 -2.51 -29.31 4.18
CA ALA A 566 -2.55 -30.53 3.39
C ALA A 566 -3.67 -30.45 2.35
N GLY A 567 -3.42 -30.94 1.13
CA GLY A 567 -4.40 -30.92 0.04
C GLY A 567 -4.37 -29.67 -0.84
N LEU A 568 -3.61 -28.62 -0.47
CA LEU A 568 -3.53 -27.37 -1.24
C LEU A 568 -3.32 -27.63 -2.75
N GLN A 569 -4.28 -27.18 -3.56
CA GLN A 569 -4.22 -27.33 -5.00
C GLN A 569 -3.13 -26.45 -5.62
N SER A 570 -2.49 -26.98 -6.66
CA SER A 570 -1.41 -26.30 -7.37
C SER A 570 -1.96 -25.32 -8.42
N ALA A 571 -1.69 -24.03 -8.22
CA ALA A 571 -2.02 -22.97 -9.18
C ALA A 571 -1.30 -23.16 -10.54
N GLU A 572 -0.14 -23.82 -10.55
CA GLU A 572 0.67 -24.06 -11.77
C GLU A 572 -0.02 -24.97 -12.79
N THR A 573 -1.11 -25.64 -12.42
CA THR A 573 -1.90 -26.45 -13.36
C THR A 573 -2.86 -25.61 -14.22
N LEU A 574 -3.13 -24.36 -13.82
CA LEU A 574 -4.07 -23.46 -14.49
C LEU A 574 -3.77 -23.24 -15.98
N PRO A 575 -2.54 -22.88 -16.41
CA PRO A 575 -2.28 -22.55 -17.81
C PRO A 575 -2.53 -23.73 -18.75
N GLY A 576 -2.20 -24.95 -18.32
CA GLY A 576 -2.46 -26.17 -19.07
C GLY A 576 -3.96 -26.43 -19.25
N ILE A 577 -4.74 -26.29 -18.17
CA ILE A 577 -6.19 -26.48 -18.19
C ILE A 577 -6.88 -25.42 -19.07
N LEU A 578 -6.46 -24.16 -18.97
CA LEU A 578 -6.97 -23.07 -19.81
C LEU A 578 -6.65 -23.31 -21.29
N ARG A 579 -5.40 -23.68 -21.61
CA ARG A 579 -4.99 -24.01 -22.98
C ARG A 579 -5.80 -25.16 -23.55
N SER A 580 -5.94 -26.27 -22.83
CA SER A 580 -6.73 -27.42 -23.29
C SER A 580 -8.20 -27.07 -23.50
N THR A 581 -8.77 -26.17 -22.67
CA THR A 581 -10.13 -25.63 -22.87
C THR A 581 -10.23 -24.88 -24.19
N LEU A 582 -9.29 -23.99 -24.48
CA LEU A 582 -9.26 -23.23 -25.73
C LEU A 582 -9.01 -24.12 -26.95
N GLU A 583 -8.15 -25.14 -26.84
CA GLU A 583 -7.91 -26.09 -27.92
C GLU A 583 -9.17 -26.94 -28.21
N ALA A 584 -9.92 -27.34 -27.17
CA ALA A 584 -11.19 -28.07 -27.31
C ALA A 584 -12.30 -27.24 -27.98
N ALA A 585 -12.20 -25.91 -27.88
CA ALA A 585 -13.09 -24.95 -28.52
C ALA A 585 -12.88 -24.84 -30.04
N ALA A 586 -11.82 -25.45 -30.59
CA ALA A 586 -11.54 -25.42 -32.02
C ALA A 586 -12.71 -25.95 -32.86
N PRO A 587 -12.99 -25.34 -34.04
CA PRO A 587 -14.06 -25.80 -34.91
C PRO A 587 -13.92 -27.30 -35.25
N PRO A 588 -15.03 -28.06 -35.41
CA PRO A 588 -14.99 -29.51 -35.58
C PRO A 588 -14.03 -30.01 -36.66
N ARG A 589 -13.91 -29.25 -37.76
CA ARG A 589 -13.01 -29.55 -38.90
C ARG A 589 -11.51 -29.51 -38.58
N MET A 590 -11.13 -28.94 -37.44
CA MET A 590 -9.74 -28.74 -37.00
C MET A 590 -9.42 -29.52 -35.70
N ARG A 591 -10.36 -30.32 -35.19
CA ARG A 591 -10.12 -31.11 -33.97
C ARG A 591 -9.07 -32.19 -34.24
N GLY A 592 -8.08 -32.30 -33.36
CA GLY A 592 -7.00 -33.28 -33.44
C GLY A 592 -5.80 -32.89 -34.33
N SER A 593 -5.78 -31.69 -34.93
CA SER A 593 -4.68 -31.22 -35.78
C SER A 593 -3.72 -30.23 -35.10
N GLY A 594 -3.80 -30.06 -33.77
CA GLY A 594 -3.05 -29.02 -33.04
C GLY A 594 -3.51 -27.61 -33.41
N PRO A 595 -4.71 -27.19 -32.97
CA PRO A 595 -5.32 -25.93 -33.40
C PRO A 595 -4.48 -24.71 -32.99
N GLN A 596 -4.41 -23.71 -33.87
CA GLN A 596 -3.69 -22.48 -33.55
C GLN A 596 -4.56 -21.55 -32.70
N VAL A 597 -4.19 -21.42 -31.42
CA VAL A 597 -4.80 -20.51 -30.44
C VAL A 597 -4.01 -19.20 -30.37
N VAL A 598 -4.71 -18.06 -30.25
CA VAL A 598 -4.10 -16.74 -30.02
C VAL A 598 -4.88 -15.97 -28.94
N VAL A 599 -4.20 -15.06 -28.21
CA VAL A 599 -4.85 -14.12 -27.29
C VAL A 599 -4.96 -12.75 -27.98
N LEU A 600 -6.18 -12.29 -28.24
CA LEU A 600 -6.43 -11.01 -28.89
C LEU A 600 -6.66 -9.91 -27.84
N SER A 601 -5.79 -8.90 -27.82
CA SER A 601 -5.74 -7.85 -26.80
C SER A 601 -5.56 -6.46 -27.41
N GLN A 602 -6.02 -5.43 -26.70
CA GLN A 602 -5.82 -4.01 -27.04
C GLN A 602 -4.37 -3.56 -26.84
N GLY A 603 -3.55 -4.37 -26.16
CA GLY A 603 -2.16 -4.06 -25.87
C GLY A 603 -2.00 -3.25 -24.57
N PRO A 604 -0.89 -2.50 -24.42
CA PRO A 604 -0.56 -1.78 -23.20
C PRO A 604 -1.55 -0.70 -22.77
N VAL A 605 -2.55 -0.34 -23.59
CA VAL A 605 -3.59 0.61 -23.18
C VAL A 605 -4.66 -0.02 -22.29
N ASP A 606 -4.77 -1.35 -22.32
CA ASP A 606 -5.73 -2.11 -21.51
C ASP A 606 -5.26 -2.22 -20.05
N SER A 607 -6.18 -2.02 -19.11
CA SER A 607 -5.91 -2.12 -17.66
C SER A 607 -5.49 -3.54 -17.21
N ALA A 608 -5.94 -4.57 -17.92
CA ALA A 608 -5.62 -5.97 -17.67
C ALA A 608 -4.49 -6.51 -18.56
N TRP A 609 -3.72 -5.62 -19.21
CA TRP A 609 -2.63 -5.99 -20.13
C TRP A 609 -1.62 -6.97 -19.50
N PHE A 610 -1.26 -6.77 -18.23
CA PHE A 610 -0.38 -7.67 -17.48
C PHE A 610 -0.90 -9.12 -17.48
N GLU A 611 -2.18 -9.31 -17.16
CA GLU A 611 -2.81 -10.63 -17.17
C GLU A 611 -2.83 -11.24 -18.58
N HIS A 612 -3.09 -10.44 -19.61
CA HIS A 612 -3.13 -10.93 -20.99
C HIS A 612 -1.77 -11.49 -21.43
N GLN A 613 -0.68 -10.79 -21.06
CA GLN A 613 0.69 -11.24 -21.35
C GLN A 613 1.03 -12.51 -20.58
N LEU A 614 0.79 -12.50 -19.26
CA LEU A 614 1.09 -13.62 -18.39
C LEU A 614 0.39 -14.89 -18.87
N LEU A 615 -0.94 -14.86 -19.03
CA LEU A 615 -1.67 -16.06 -19.43
C LEU A 615 -1.24 -16.58 -20.80
N ALA A 616 -0.94 -15.70 -21.75
CA ALA A 616 -0.49 -16.10 -23.08
C ALA A 616 0.90 -16.74 -23.06
N GLU A 617 1.82 -16.16 -22.29
CA GLU A 617 3.17 -16.71 -22.08
C GLU A 617 3.11 -18.09 -21.43
N GLU A 618 2.35 -18.23 -20.35
CA GLU A 618 2.18 -19.49 -19.61
C GLU A 618 1.49 -20.58 -20.44
N MET A 619 0.54 -20.21 -21.30
CA MET A 619 -0.06 -21.14 -22.26
C MET A 619 0.86 -21.46 -23.44
N GLY A 620 1.90 -20.65 -23.70
CA GLY A 620 2.75 -20.76 -24.87
C GLY A 620 2.04 -20.38 -26.18
N VAL A 621 1.15 -19.38 -26.14
CA VAL A 621 0.38 -18.87 -27.29
C VAL A 621 0.70 -17.40 -27.55
N PRO A 622 0.63 -16.91 -28.80
CA PRO A 622 0.96 -15.52 -29.08
C PRO A 622 -0.13 -14.55 -28.61
N VAL A 623 0.29 -13.43 -28.02
CA VAL A 623 -0.56 -12.24 -27.87
C VAL A 623 -0.53 -11.43 -29.17
N VAL A 624 -1.72 -11.12 -29.69
CA VAL A 624 -1.91 -10.44 -30.97
C VAL A 624 -2.83 -9.23 -30.79
N ARG A 625 -2.69 -8.25 -31.68
CA ARG A 625 -3.60 -7.11 -31.84
C ARG A 625 -4.50 -7.36 -33.05
N THR A 626 -5.56 -6.58 -33.18
CA THR A 626 -6.47 -6.67 -34.34
C THR A 626 -5.73 -6.45 -35.66
N THR A 627 -4.72 -5.57 -35.65
CA THR A 627 -3.84 -5.28 -36.80
C THR A 627 -2.89 -6.42 -37.17
N ASP A 628 -2.75 -7.44 -36.34
CA ASP A 628 -2.01 -8.66 -36.69
C ASP A 628 -2.90 -9.68 -37.43
N LEU A 629 -4.21 -9.46 -37.49
CA LEU A 629 -5.18 -10.39 -38.05
C LEU A 629 -5.71 -9.89 -39.40
N VAL A 630 -5.88 -10.81 -40.34
CA VAL A 630 -6.55 -10.58 -41.62
C VAL A 630 -7.56 -11.69 -41.87
N VAL A 631 -8.74 -11.34 -42.37
CA VAL A 631 -9.77 -12.30 -42.75
C VAL A 631 -9.84 -12.40 -44.27
N ASP A 632 -9.76 -13.61 -44.79
CA ASP A 632 -9.75 -13.90 -46.23
C ASP A 632 -10.44 -15.24 -46.48
N ASP A 633 -11.33 -15.30 -47.46
CA ASP A 633 -12.19 -16.46 -47.75
C ASP A 633 -12.80 -17.11 -46.48
N ARG A 634 -13.32 -16.27 -45.58
CA ARG A 634 -13.90 -16.65 -44.28
C ARG A 634 -12.95 -17.41 -43.34
N ALA A 635 -11.65 -17.42 -43.59
CA ALA A 635 -10.63 -17.91 -42.67
C ALA A 635 -9.84 -16.74 -42.06
N VAL A 636 -9.43 -16.89 -40.81
CA VAL A 636 -8.65 -15.87 -40.09
C VAL A 636 -7.18 -16.24 -40.14
N TYR A 637 -6.33 -15.27 -40.41
CA TYR A 637 -4.89 -15.46 -40.50
C TYR A 637 -4.16 -14.45 -39.62
N LEU A 638 -3.20 -14.95 -38.87
CA LEU A 638 -2.15 -14.17 -38.23
C LEU A 638 -1.11 -13.79 -39.28
N HIS A 639 -0.91 -12.49 -39.47
CA HIS A 639 0.09 -11.93 -40.37
C HIS A 639 1.18 -11.21 -39.56
N ARG A 640 2.31 -11.89 -39.32
CA ARG A 640 3.49 -11.32 -38.65
C ARG A 640 4.78 -11.72 -39.37
N HIS A 641 5.71 -10.78 -39.46
CA HIS A 641 7.05 -10.97 -40.06
C HIS A 641 7.01 -11.61 -41.45
N GLY A 642 6.06 -11.21 -42.30
CA GLY A 642 5.90 -11.75 -43.66
C GLY A 642 5.38 -13.19 -43.73
N THR A 643 5.05 -13.81 -42.59
CA THR A 643 4.43 -15.14 -42.53
C THR A 643 2.93 -15.03 -42.30
N ARG A 644 2.17 -15.93 -42.94
CA ARG A 644 0.72 -16.04 -42.80
C ARG A 644 0.38 -17.40 -42.22
N ARG A 645 -0.18 -17.42 -41.01
CA ARG A 645 -0.60 -18.66 -40.33
C ARG A 645 -2.07 -18.59 -39.99
N ARG A 646 -2.79 -19.70 -40.19
CA ARG A 646 -4.24 -19.75 -39.95
C ARG A 646 -4.53 -19.82 -38.46
N VAL A 647 -5.47 -19.03 -37.98
CA VAL A 647 -5.92 -19.02 -36.58
C VAL A 647 -7.23 -19.78 -36.47
N ASP A 648 -7.32 -20.69 -35.50
CA ASP A 648 -8.49 -21.55 -35.29
C ASP A 648 -9.31 -21.14 -34.08
N VAL A 649 -8.65 -20.61 -33.04
CA VAL A 649 -9.30 -20.12 -31.81
C VAL A 649 -8.68 -18.80 -31.38
N ILE A 650 -9.55 -17.83 -31.07
CA ILE A 650 -9.15 -16.53 -30.54
C ILE A 650 -9.71 -16.43 -29.12
N TYR A 651 -8.82 -16.42 -28.12
CA TYR A 651 -9.16 -15.97 -26.78
C TYR A 651 -9.30 -14.44 -26.81
N LEU A 652 -10.54 -13.98 -26.82
CA LEU A 652 -10.92 -12.58 -26.98
C LEU A 652 -10.80 -11.85 -25.64
N ARG A 653 -9.91 -10.87 -25.57
CA ARG A 653 -9.72 -9.96 -24.44
C ARG A 653 -10.04 -8.52 -24.82
N LEU A 654 -11.10 -8.35 -25.60
CA LEU A 654 -11.61 -7.07 -26.10
C LEU A 654 -13.11 -7.00 -25.85
N ASP A 655 -13.61 -5.82 -25.53
CA ASP A 655 -15.03 -5.53 -25.58
C ASP A 655 -15.56 -5.58 -27.03
N GLU A 656 -16.86 -5.83 -27.15
CA GLU A 656 -17.51 -6.08 -28.42
C GLU A 656 -17.54 -4.83 -29.31
N ASP A 657 -17.79 -3.66 -28.73
CA ASP A 657 -17.82 -2.38 -29.44
C ASP A 657 -16.44 -2.08 -30.06
N THR A 658 -15.37 -2.27 -29.29
CA THR A 658 -14.01 -2.11 -29.80
C THR A 658 -13.70 -3.13 -30.89
N LEU A 659 -14.09 -4.40 -30.73
CA LEU A 659 -13.84 -5.43 -31.74
C LEU A 659 -14.49 -5.10 -33.08
N VAL A 660 -15.73 -4.61 -33.06
CA VAL A 660 -16.51 -4.32 -34.28
C VAL A 660 -15.86 -3.20 -35.10
N HIS A 661 -15.29 -2.19 -34.44
CA HIS A 661 -14.72 -1.01 -35.08
C HIS A 661 -13.21 -1.08 -35.32
N ALA A 662 -12.52 -2.09 -34.76
CA ALA A 662 -11.08 -2.18 -34.86
C ALA A 662 -10.58 -2.47 -36.29
N PRO A 663 -9.45 -1.86 -36.71
CA PRO A 663 -8.82 -2.17 -37.98
C PRO A 663 -8.12 -3.54 -37.94
N ALA A 664 -8.24 -4.28 -39.04
CA ALA A 664 -7.45 -5.45 -39.38
C ALA A 664 -6.09 -5.04 -39.96
N GLY A 665 -5.21 -6.03 -40.20
CA GLY A 665 -3.87 -5.79 -40.73
C GLY A 665 -3.82 -5.22 -42.16
N ASP A 666 -4.92 -5.30 -42.91
CA ASP A 666 -5.08 -4.68 -44.22
C ASP A 666 -5.74 -3.28 -44.17
N GLY A 667 -5.96 -2.75 -42.95
CA GLY A 667 -6.60 -1.46 -42.70
C GLY A 667 -8.12 -1.46 -42.81
N ARG A 668 -8.75 -2.60 -43.13
CA ARG A 668 -10.23 -2.72 -43.19
C ARG A 668 -10.81 -3.05 -41.82
N PRO A 669 -12.11 -2.82 -41.56
CA PRO A 669 -12.74 -3.25 -40.31
C PRO A 669 -12.66 -4.77 -40.11
N LEU A 670 -12.16 -5.20 -38.95
CA LEU A 670 -12.00 -6.62 -38.61
C LEU A 670 -13.34 -7.30 -38.23
N GLY A 671 -14.22 -6.57 -37.54
CA GLY A 671 -15.42 -7.12 -36.89
C GLY A 671 -16.34 -7.92 -37.83
N PRO A 672 -16.99 -7.28 -38.82
CA PRO A 672 -17.93 -7.97 -39.71
C PRO A 672 -17.37 -9.22 -40.43
N PRO A 673 -16.17 -9.19 -41.06
CA PRO A 673 -15.64 -10.39 -41.70
C PRO A 673 -15.23 -11.46 -40.68
N LEU A 674 -14.77 -11.08 -39.48
CA LEU A 674 -14.49 -12.02 -38.39
C LEU A 674 -15.76 -12.74 -37.92
N LEU A 675 -16.84 -12.00 -37.66
CA LEU A 675 -18.13 -12.58 -37.29
C LEU A 675 -18.69 -13.52 -38.37
N SER A 676 -18.51 -13.17 -39.65
CA SER A 676 -18.86 -14.07 -40.76
C SER A 676 -18.02 -15.34 -40.79
N ALA A 677 -16.73 -15.28 -40.43
CA ALA A 677 -15.86 -16.44 -40.32
C ALA A 677 -16.31 -17.36 -39.16
N VAL A 678 -16.67 -16.76 -38.02
CA VAL A 678 -17.23 -17.49 -36.87
C VAL A 678 -18.54 -18.20 -37.25
N GLY A 679 -19.47 -17.49 -37.89
CA GLY A 679 -20.75 -18.07 -38.33
C GLY A 679 -20.58 -19.19 -39.37
N ALA A 680 -19.50 -19.18 -40.14
CA ALA A 680 -19.13 -20.26 -41.06
C ALA A 680 -18.42 -21.45 -40.37
N GLY A 681 -18.24 -21.41 -39.05
CA GLY A 681 -17.50 -22.42 -38.29
C GLY A 681 -16.01 -22.47 -38.67
N ALA A 682 -15.45 -21.32 -39.08
CA ALA A 682 -14.07 -21.28 -39.56
C ALA A 682 -13.03 -20.99 -38.48
N VAL A 683 -13.45 -20.29 -37.43
CA VAL A 683 -12.70 -19.87 -36.25
C VAL A 683 -13.68 -19.83 -35.06
N THR A 684 -13.21 -20.03 -33.83
CA THR A 684 -14.00 -19.86 -32.61
C THR A 684 -13.53 -18.62 -31.85
N LEU A 685 -14.48 -17.83 -31.30
CA LEU A 685 -14.17 -16.79 -30.32
C LEU A 685 -14.48 -17.31 -28.90
N ALA A 686 -13.51 -17.23 -28.01
CA ALA A 686 -13.65 -17.57 -26.60
C ALA A 686 -13.45 -16.28 -25.79
N ASN A 687 -14.46 -15.68 -25.17
CA ASN A 687 -15.89 -15.97 -25.29
C ASN A 687 -16.50 -15.40 -26.58
N ALA A 688 -17.71 -15.84 -26.91
CA ALA A 688 -18.48 -15.28 -28.01
C ALA A 688 -18.94 -13.84 -27.71
N PRO A 689 -18.88 -12.92 -28.70
CA PRO A 689 -19.64 -11.66 -28.63
C PRO A 689 -21.15 -11.90 -28.49
N GLY A 690 -21.83 -11.01 -27.77
CA GLY A 690 -23.23 -11.07 -27.37
C GLY A 690 -23.46 -11.74 -26.03
N ASN A 691 -22.42 -12.12 -25.29
CA ASN A 691 -22.62 -12.76 -23.98
C ASN A 691 -23.10 -11.80 -22.89
N GLY A 692 -23.09 -10.49 -23.15
CA GLY A 692 -23.51 -9.50 -22.18
C GLY A 692 -24.97 -9.59 -21.73
N ILE A 693 -25.84 -10.25 -22.50
CA ILE A 693 -27.20 -10.56 -22.07
C ILE A 693 -27.23 -11.59 -20.94
N GLY A 694 -26.28 -12.52 -20.91
CA GLY A 694 -26.24 -13.59 -19.89
C GLY A 694 -25.68 -13.15 -18.54
N ASP A 695 -24.96 -12.02 -18.49
CA ASP A 695 -24.49 -11.40 -17.24
C ASP A 695 -25.23 -10.07 -16.91
N ASP A 696 -26.36 -9.82 -17.56
CA ASP A 696 -27.21 -8.69 -17.25
C ASP A 696 -27.85 -8.84 -15.85
N LYS A 697 -27.92 -7.74 -15.09
CA LYS A 697 -28.41 -7.78 -13.70
C LYS A 697 -29.90 -8.10 -13.59
N ALA A 698 -30.70 -7.85 -14.64
CA ALA A 698 -32.09 -8.26 -14.67
C ALA A 698 -32.20 -9.76 -15.00
N ILE A 699 -31.33 -10.27 -15.87
CA ILE A 699 -31.25 -11.69 -16.21
C ILE A 699 -30.76 -12.54 -15.04
N TYR A 700 -29.85 -12.00 -14.22
CA TYR A 700 -29.40 -12.63 -12.97
C TYR A 700 -30.58 -13.21 -12.16
N ALA A 701 -31.67 -12.45 -12.00
CA ALA A 701 -32.85 -12.86 -11.23
C ALA A 701 -33.49 -14.19 -11.68
N TYR A 702 -33.34 -14.56 -12.96
CA TYR A 702 -33.94 -15.75 -13.57
C TYR A 702 -32.99 -16.95 -13.69
N VAL A 703 -31.72 -16.81 -13.29
CA VAL A 703 -30.75 -17.91 -13.42
C VAL A 703 -31.17 -19.19 -12.66
N PRO A 704 -31.80 -19.12 -11.46
CA PRO A 704 -32.39 -20.30 -10.85
C PRO A 704 -33.42 -21.00 -11.76
N ASP A 705 -34.31 -20.24 -12.40
CA ASP A 705 -35.32 -20.76 -13.32
C ASP A 705 -34.68 -21.37 -14.58
N PHE A 706 -33.56 -20.80 -15.06
CA PHE A 706 -32.81 -21.36 -16.18
C PHE A 706 -32.18 -22.71 -15.86
N ILE A 707 -31.73 -22.91 -14.63
CA ILE A 707 -31.20 -24.21 -14.19
C ILE A 707 -32.32 -25.25 -14.23
N GLU A 708 -33.50 -24.92 -13.72
CA GLU A 708 -34.66 -25.83 -13.76
C GLU A 708 -35.13 -26.09 -15.19
N TYR A 709 -35.24 -25.04 -16.01
CA TYR A 709 -35.76 -25.13 -17.37
C TYR A 709 -34.81 -25.87 -18.32
N TYR A 710 -33.54 -25.47 -18.40
CA TYR A 710 -32.61 -26.04 -19.37
C TYR A 710 -31.97 -27.36 -18.92
N LEU A 711 -31.79 -27.57 -17.62
CA LEU A 711 -31.11 -28.75 -17.09
C LEU A 711 -32.07 -29.75 -16.44
N GLY A 712 -33.29 -29.33 -16.05
CA GLY A 712 -34.19 -30.18 -15.27
C GLY A 712 -33.66 -30.47 -13.86
N GLU A 713 -32.76 -29.63 -13.35
CA GLU A 713 -32.06 -29.79 -12.08
C GLU A 713 -32.49 -28.69 -11.09
N LYS A 714 -32.38 -28.92 -9.79
CA LYS A 714 -32.55 -27.85 -8.79
C LYS A 714 -31.25 -27.04 -8.65
N PRO A 715 -31.32 -25.71 -8.45
CA PRO A 715 -30.15 -24.89 -8.16
C PRO A 715 -29.38 -25.40 -6.94
N LEU A 716 -28.08 -25.63 -7.10
CA LEU A 716 -27.19 -26.10 -6.03
C LEU A 716 -26.57 -24.98 -5.20
N LEU A 717 -26.46 -23.77 -5.77
CA LEU A 717 -25.91 -22.59 -5.07
C LEU A 717 -27.03 -21.64 -4.69
N ALA A 718 -26.86 -20.99 -3.53
CA ALA A 718 -27.71 -19.88 -3.17
C ALA A 718 -27.46 -18.69 -4.11
N HIS A 719 -28.49 -17.87 -4.21
CA HIS A 719 -28.56 -16.72 -5.09
C HIS A 719 -29.09 -15.54 -4.28
N VAL A 720 -28.58 -14.33 -4.51
CA VAL A 720 -29.05 -13.16 -3.78
C VAL A 720 -30.44 -12.80 -4.32
N PRO A 721 -31.48 -12.73 -3.46
CA PRO A 721 -32.81 -12.33 -3.89
C PRO A 721 -32.75 -10.97 -4.59
N THR A 722 -33.28 -10.90 -5.80
CA THR A 722 -33.17 -9.73 -6.68
C THR A 722 -34.54 -9.34 -7.20
N TYR A 723 -34.85 -8.05 -7.04
CA TYR A 723 -36.10 -7.42 -7.44
C TYR A 723 -35.88 -6.58 -8.70
N LEU A 724 -36.77 -6.70 -9.68
CA LEU A 724 -36.78 -5.94 -10.92
C LEU A 724 -37.69 -4.74 -10.75
N CYS A 725 -37.14 -3.52 -10.78
CA CYS A 725 -37.97 -2.32 -10.65
C CYS A 725 -38.88 -2.09 -11.87
N GLY A 726 -38.64 -2.80 -12.98
CA GLY A 726 -39.54 -2.81 -14.15
C GLY A 726 -40.90 -3.48 -13.88
N ASP A 727 -40.97 -4.40 -12.91
CA ASP A 727 -42.22 -4.98 -12.44
C ASP A 727 -42.89 -4.02 -11.43
N PRO A 728 -44.16 -3.60 -11.63
CA PRO A 728 -44.80 -2.63 -10.75
C PRO A 728 -44.92 -3.07 -9.29
N GLU A 729 -45.16 -4.35 -9.02
CA GLU A 729 -45.32 -4.86 -7.66
C GLU A 729 -43.97 -4.91 -6.94
N GLN A 730 -42.93 -5.41 -7.63
CA GLN A 730 -41.57 -5.44 -7.09
C GLN A 730 -41.00 -4.02 -6.91
N ARG A 731 -41.27 -3.11 -7.84
CA ARG A 731 -40.89 -1.70 -7.71
C ARG A 731 -41.48 -1.07 -6.45
N ASP A 732 -42.75 -1.30 -6.18
CA ASP A 732 -43.44 -0.70 -5.03
C ASP A 732 -42.89 -1.26 -3.70
N GLU A 733 -42.48 -2.53 -3.67
CA GLU A 733 -41.70 -3.13 -2.58
C GLU A 733 -40.32 -2.45 -2.43
N VAL A 734 -39.56 -2.33 -3.51
CA VAL A 734 -38.22 -1.70 -3.49
C VAL A 734 -38.30 -0.26 -3.00
N LEU A 735 -39.25 0.53 -3.51
CA LEU A 735 -39.41 1.94 -3.13
C LEU A 735 -39.73 2.12 -1.64
N ARG A 736 -40.38 1.14 -0.99
CA ARG A 736 -40.66 1.14 0.45
C ARG A 736 -39.44 0.78 1.30
N ARG A 737 -38.50 0.00 0.76
CA ARG A 737 -37.34 -0.57 1.48
C ARG A 737 -35.99 -0.08 0.95
N LEU A 738 -35.93 1.09 0.30
CA LEU A 738 -34.69 1.62 -0.26
C LEU A 738 -33.55 1.75 0.77
N ASN A 739 -33.88 1.97 2.05
CA ASN A 739 -32.93 2.05 3.16
C ASN A 739 -32.43 0.68 3.66
N GLU A 740 -32.95 -0.43 3.13
CA GLU A 740 -32.61 -1.81 3.52
C GLU A 740 -31.91 -2.59 2.40
N LEU A 741 -32.04 -2.12 1.16
CA LEU A 741 -31.62 -2.84 -0.06
C LEU A 741 -30.35 -2.24 -0.68
N VAL A 742 -29.67 -3.04 -1.50
CA VAL A 742 -28.63 -2.56 -2.42
C VAL A 742 -29.26 -2.33 -3.80
N VAL A 743 -29.29 -1.09 -4.27
CA VAL A 743 -29.92 -0.74 -5.55
C VAL A 743 -28.84 -0.49 -6.59
N LYS A 744 -28.99 -1.09 -7.78
CA LYS A 744 -28.01 -1.04 -8.86
C LYS A 744 -28.68 -0.68 -10.19
N PRO A 745 -28.02 0.11 -11.05
CA PRO A 745 -28.44 0.26 -12.44
C PRO A 745 -28.16 -1.05 -13.21
N VAL A 746 -29.06 -1.42 -14.11
CA VAL A 746 -28.94 -2.61 -14.97
C VAL A 746 -27.68 -2.53 -15.83
N ASP A 747 -27.42 -1.38 -16.45
CA ASP A 747 -26.33 -1.10 -17.38
C ASP A 747 -24.99 -0.67 -16.74
N GLY A 748 -24.92 -0.51 -15.42
CA GLY A 748 -23.71 -0.01 -14.76
C GLY A 748 -22.57 -1.03 -14.66
N TYR A 749 -21.33 -0.60 -14.85
CA TYR A 749 -20.11 -1.37 -14.54
C TYR A 749 -19.42 -0.78 -13.32
N GLY A 750 -18.60 -1.58 -12.62
CA GLY A 750 -17.60 -1.02 -11.70
C GLY A 750 -18.14 -0.40 -10.39
N GLY A 751 -19.40 -0.62 -10.02
CA GLY A 751 -20.02 -0.07 -8.82
C GLY A 751 -20.52 1.37 -8.94
N GLU A 752 -20.46 1.98 -10.13
CA GLU A 752 -21.01 3.31 -10.41
C GLU A 752 -22.55 3.30 -10.33
N GLY A 753 -23.14 4.29 -9.65
CA GLY A 753 -24.59 4.38 -9.45
C GLY A 753 -25.20 3.40 -8.44
N VAL A 754 -24.39 2.65 -7.69
CA VAL A 754 -24.90 1.73 -6.65
C VAL A 754 -25.23 2.46 -5.35
N LEU A 755 -26.46 2.28 -4.86
CA LEU A 755 -26.91 2.73 -3.54
C LEU A 755 -26.81 1.57 -2.55
N ILE A 756 -26.16 1.79 -1.41
CA ILE A 756 -26.18 0.85 -0.28
C ILE A 756 -27.13 1.42 0.77
N GLY A 757 -28.40 1.02 0.71
CA GLY A 757 -29.49 1.58 1.51
C GLY A 757 -29.14 1.80 2.99
N PRO A 758 -28.65 0.77 3.71
CA PRO A 758 -28.35 0.89 5.14
C PRO A 758 -27.25 1.90 5.51
N ARG A 759 -26.48 2.39 4.53
CA ARG A 759 -25.38 3.35 4.74
C ARG A 759 -25.58 4.65 3.96
N ALA A 760 -26.66 4.76 3.20
CA ALA A 760 -26.95 5.93 2.38
C ALA A 760 -27.63 7.02 3.21
N SER A 761 -27.35 8.28 2.85
CA SER A 761 -28.08 9.43 3.36
C SER A 761 -29.49 9.50 2.78
N ASP A 762 -30.39 10.21 3.46
CA ASP A 762 -31.76 10.44 2.99
C ASP A 762 -31.78 11.11 1.60
N GLU A 763 -30.83 12.02 1.33
CA GLU A 763 -30.70 12.70 0.05
C GLU A 763 -30.35 11.75 -1.11
N GLU A 764 -29.42 10.82 -0.87
CA GLU A 764 -29.04 9.79 -1.84
C GLU A 764 -30.21 8.83 -2.12
N ILE A 765 -30.92 8.42 -1.06
CA ILE A 765 -32.12 7.58 -1.18
C ILE A 765 -33.19 8.30 -2.01
N ASP A 766 -33.44 9.59 -1.76
CA ASP A 766 -34.41 10.39 -2.49
C ASP A 766 -34.03 10.60 -3.96
N LEU A 767 -32.74 10.76 -4.26
CA LEU A 767 -32.25 10.85 -5.63
C LEU A 767 -32.54 9.56 -6.40
N VAL A 768 -32.14 8.41 -5.86
CA VAL A 768 -32.35 7.10 -6.49
C VAL A 768 -33.85 6.78 -6.60
N ARG A 769 -34.65 7.13 -5.58
CA ARG A 769 -36.12 7.02 -5.63
C ARG A 769 -36.72 7.75 -6.83
N ARG A 770 -36.26 8.97 -7.12
CA ARG A 770 -36.73 9.74 -8.30
C ARG A 770 -36.28 9.07 -9.61
N GLN A 771 -35.06 8.55 -9.67
CA GLN A 771 -34.52 7.88 -10.86
C GLN A 771 -35.27 6.56 -11.16
N ILE A 772 -35.56 5.75 -10.14
CA ILE A 772 -36.38 4.53 -10.28
C ILE A 772 -37.77 4.88 -10.79
N LYS A 773 -38.42 5.91 -10.25
CA LYS A 773 -39.76 6.33 -10.71
C LYS A 773 -39.74 6.82 -12.17
N ALA A 774 -38.65 7.46 -12.61
CA ALA A 774 -38.52 7.99 -13.96
C ALA A 774 -38.27 6.88 -15.01
N ALA A 775 -37.45 5.89 -14.68
CA ALA A 775 -37.06 4.81 -15.61
C ALA A 775 -36.93 3.46 -14.88
N PRO A 776 -38.04 2.87 -14.40
CA PRO A 776 -38.02 1.70 -13.51
C PRO A 776 -37.27 0.48 -14.07
N HIS A 777 -37.41 0.22 -15.37
CA HIS A 777 -36.77 -0.91 -16.05
C HIS A 777 -35.22 -0.85 -16.06
N ARG A 778 -34.62 0.30 -15.73
CA ARG A 778 -33.15 0.47 -15.66
C ARG A 778 -32.55 0.11 -14.30
N TRP A 779 -33.37 -0.33 -13.35
CA TRP A 779 -32.94 -0.55 -11.97
C TRP A 779 -33.33 -1.94 -11.45
N ILE A 780 -32.43 -2.51 -10.66
CA ILE A 780 -32.68 -3.70 -9.84
C ILE A 780 -32.30 -3.40 -8.39
N ALA A 781 -32.89 -4.14 -7.46
CA ALA A 781 -32.50 -4.11 -6.06
C ALA A 781 -32.20 -5.51 -5.56
N GLN A 782 -31.25 -5.63 -4.64
CA GLN A 782 -30.84 -6.88 -4.03
C GLN A 782 -30.95 -6.77 -2.51
N GLU A 783 -31.24 -7.89 -1.86
CA GLU A 783 -31.11 -7.98 -0.40
C GLU A 783 -29.67 -7.65 0.02
N THR A 784 -29.53 -6.86 1.09
CA THR A 784 -28.20 -6.51 1.61
C THR A 784 -27.57 -7.74 2.26
N MET A 785 -26.44 -8.18 1.72
CA MET A 785 -25.69 -9.32 2.24
C MET A 785 -24.71 -8.89 3.33
N HIS A 786 -24.68 -9.62 4.44
CA HIS A 786 -23.64 -9.49 5.47
C HIS A 786 -22.41 -10.28 5.03
N LEU A 787 -21.52 -9.61 4.29
CA LEU A 787 -20.26 -10.18 3.81
C LEU A 787 -19.38 -10.64 4.98
N SER A 788 -18.83 -11.85 4.87
CA SER A 788 -17.80 -12.33 5.79
C SER A 788 -16.58 -11.40 5.80
N THR A 789 -15.82 -11.46 6.88
CA THR A 789 -14.55 -10.74 7.00
C THR A 789 -13.37 -11.69 7.03
N HIS A 790 -12.20 -11.16 6.66
CA HIS A 790 -10.93 -11.84 6.77
C HIS A 790 -9.87 -10.88 7.34
N PRO A 791 -8.89 -11.37 8.13
CA PRO A 791 -7.78 -10.55 8.61
C PRO A 791 -6.98 -9.94 7.46
N VAL A 792 -6.67 -8.65 7.58
CA VAL A 792 -5.81 -7.86 6.70
C VAL A 792 -4.78 -7.13 7.54
N PHE A 793 -3.52 -7.16 7.13
CA PHE A 793 -2.47 -6.42 7.81
C PHE A 793 -2.48 -4.96 7.39
N ASP A 794 -2.63 -4.04 8.35
CA ASP A 794 -2.70 -2.59 8.10
C ASP A 794 -1.34 -1.87 8.22
N GLY A 795 -0.26 -2.66 8.27
CA GLY A 795 1.10 -2.18 8.54
C GLY A 795 1.46 -2.13 10.02
N ALA A 796 0.52 -2.36 10.95
CA ALA A 796 0.78 -2.42 12.38
C ALA A 796 0.12 -3.63 13.06
N ARG A 797 -1.13 -3.94 12.70
CA ARG A 797 -1.94 -5.03 13.28
C ARG A 797 -2.81 -5.68 12.22
N LEU A 798 -3.48 -6.76 12.59
CA LEU A 798 -4.52 -7.35 11.77
C LEU A 798 -5.85 -6.62 12.04
N THR A 799 -6.59 -6.34 10.98
CA THR A 799 -7.92 -5.75 11.04
C THR A 799 -8.88 -6.53 10.15
N PRO A 800 -10.16 -6.68 10.54
CA PRO A 800 -11.14 -7.35 9.70
C PRO A 800 -11.49 -6.48 8.49
N ARG A 801 -11.51 -7.10 7.31
CA ARG A 801 -12.02 -6.49 6.07
C ARG A 801 -12.96 -7.44 5.37
N HIS A 802 -14.00 -6.90 4.75
CA HIS A 802 -14.92 -7.69 3.95
C HIS A 802 -14.22 -8.26 2.71
N VAL A 803 -14.51 -9.50 2.41
CA VAL A 803 -13.93 -10.22 1.27
C VAL A 803 -15.00 -10.83 0.39
N ASP A 804 -14.67 -11.02 -0.88
CA ASP A 804 -15.42 -11.87 -1.79
C ASP A 804 -14.50 -12.82 -2.55
N LEU A 805 -15.08 -13.71 -3.35
CA LEU A 805 -14.33 -14.70 -4.11
C LEU A 805 -14.79 -14.72 -5.57
N ARG A 806 -13.90 -14.47 -6.52
CA ARG A 806 -14.16 -14.73 -7.93
C ARG A 806 -13.60 -16.10 -8.33
N ALA A 807 -14.50 -17.05 -8.56
CA ALA A 807 -14.16 -18.37 -9.10
C ALA A 807 -14.36 -18.42 -10.62
N PHE A 808 -13.66 -19.31 -11.32
CA PHE A 808 -13.72 -19.40 -12.77
C PHE A 808 -14.14 -20.80 -13.23
N VAL A 809 -15.07 -20.87 -14.19
CA VAL A 809 -15.51 -22.12 -14.82
C VAL A 809 -15.07 -22.12 -16.27
N PHE A 810 -14.48 -23.22 -16.69
CA PHE A 810 -14.02 -23.44 -18.06
C PHE A 810 -14.88 -24.50 -18.74
N MET A 811 -15.47 -24.15 -19.88
CA MET A 811 -16.35 -24.98 -20.68
C MET A 811 -15.58 -25.59 -21.87
N GLY A 812 -14.72 -26.58 -21.57
CA GLY A 812 -13.98 -27.38 -22.56
C GLY A 812 -14.72 -28.65 -22.98
N GLU A 813 -13.99 -29.73 -23.28
CA GLU A 813 -14.61 -31.05 -23.53
C GLU A 813 -15.42 -31.54 -22.33
N LYS A 814 -14.93 -31.24 -21.13
CA LYS A 814 -15.62 -31.41 -19.85
C LYS A 814 -15.54 -30.08 -19.10
N PRO A 815 -16.66 -29.60 -18.54
CA PRO A 815 -16.63 -28.43 -17.66
C PRO A 815 -15.76 -28.68 -16.44
N VAL A 816 -14.93 -27.72 -16.09
CA VAL A 816 -14.07 -27.75 -14.89
C VAL A 816 -14.07 -26.39 -14.21
N VAL A 817 -13.90 -26.36 -12.89
CA VAL A 817 -13.62 -25.12 -12.16
C VAL A 817 -12.10 -24.96 -12.07
N ALA A 818 -11.61 -23.75 -12.33
CA ALA A 818 -10.19 -23.45 -12.27
C ALA A 818 -9.62 -23.77 -10.88
N PRO A 819 -8.39 -24.30 -10.76
CA PRO A 819 -7.76 -24.64 -9.48
C PRO A 819 -7.25 -23.38 -8.72
N VAL A 820 -7.74 -22.20 -9.11
CA VAL A 820 -7.44 -20.91 -8.51
C VAL A 820 -8.72 -20.08 -8.46
N ALA A 821 -8.77 -19.15 -7.51
CA ALA A 821 -9.80 -18.14 -7.43
C ALA A 821 -9.16 -16.83 -6.94
N LEU A 822 -9.77 -15.70 -7.29
CA LEU A 822 -9.31 -14.39 -6.87
C LEU A 822 -10.13 -13.93 -5.67
N THR A 823 -9.51 -13.86 -4.49
CA THR A 823 -10.10 -13.17 -3.35
C THR A 823 -9.86 -11.68 -3.48
N ARG A 824 -10.93 -10.88 -3.43
CA ARG A 824 -10.84 -9.41 -3.37
C ARG A 824 -11.20 -8.92 -1.97
N VAL A 825 -10.63 -7.79 -1.60
CA VAL A 825 -10.67 -7.25 -0.24
C VAL A 825 -11.15 -5.81 -0.30
N ALA A 826 -12.14 -5.46 0.51
CA ALA A 826 -12.64 -4.10 0.61
C ALA A 826 -11.66 -3.21 1.40
N PRO A 827 -11.56 -1.92 1.05
CA PRO A 827 -10.92 -0.92 1.91
C PRO A 827 -11.56 -0.87 3.31
N GLU A 828 -10.86 -0.25 4.26
CA GLU A 828 -11.38 -0.02 5.60
C GLU A 828 -12.76 0.66 5.58
N GLY A 829 -13.71 0.11 6.33
CA GLY A 829 -15.08 0.64 6.44
C GLY A 829 -15.94 0.47 5.18
N SER A 830 -15.43 -0.13 4.09
CA SER A 830 -16.18 -0.34 2.84
C SER A 830 -16.74 -1.76 2.73
N LEU A 831 -17.90 -1.89 2.08
CA LEU A 831 -18.44 -3.18 1.59
C LEU A 831 -18.08 -3.44 0.12
N VAL A 832 -17.49 -2.45 -0.55
CA VAL A 832 -17.18 -2.50 -1.98
C VAL A 832 -15.74 -2.99 -2.16
N VAL A 833 -15.61 -4.21 -2.65
CA VAL A 833 -14.34 -4.92 -2.90
C VAL A 833 -13.71 -4.63 -4.28
N ASN A 834 -14.31 -3.75 -5.08
CA ASN A 834 -13.85 -3.49 -6.45
C ASN A 834 -12.52 -2.73 -6.47
N SER A 835 -11.58 -3.19 -7.31
CA SER A 835 -10.26 -2.58 -7.49
C SER A 835 -10.32 -1.16 -8.07
N SER A 836 -11.38 -0.82 -8.83
CA SER A 836 -11.63 0.55 -9.30
C SER A 836 -11.88 1.56 -8.15
N ARG A 837 -12.18 1.08 -6.94
CA ARG A 837 -12.41 1.88 -5.73
C ARG A 837 -11.43 1.56 -4.60
N GLY A 838 -10.23 1.11 -4.94
CA GLY A 838 -9.16 0.85 -3.97
C GLY A 838 -9.23 -0.52 -3.29
N GLY A 839 -10.07 -1.44 -3.76
CA GLY A 839 -10.08 -2.83 -3.30
C GLY A 839 -8.77 -3.57 -3.64
N GLY A 840 -8.25 -4.32 -2.67
CA GLY A 840 -7.04 -5.15 -2.83
C GLY A 840 -7.36 -6.62 -3.12
N ALA A 841 -6.34 -7.46 -3.15
CA ALA A 841 -6.47 -8.90 -3.33
C ALA A 841 -5.64 -9.70 -2.33
N LYS A 842 -5.98 -10.99 -2.21
CA LYS A 842 -5.23 -11.99 -1.41
C LYS A 842 -4.99 -13.25 -2.24
N ASP A 843 -3.98 -14.03 -1.86
CA ASP A 843 -3.89 -15.42 -2.32
C ASP A 843 -5.04 -16.23 -1.74
N THR A 844 -5.59 -17.14 -2.55
CA THR A 844 -6.67 -18.03 -2.15
C THR A 844 -6.16 -19.48 -2.19
N TRP A 845 -6.12 -20.11 -1.03
CA TRP A 845 -5.71 -21.49 -0.82
C TRP A 845 -6.91 -22.40 -0.88
N ILE A 846 -7.08 -23.04 -2.03
CA ILE A 846 -8.11 -24.04 -2.27
C ILE A 846 -7.57 -25.41 -1.84
N LEU A 847 -8.27 -26.10 -0.93
CA LEU A 847 -7.88 -27.43 -0.44
C LEU A 847 -8.44 -28.59 -1.25
#